data_AF-A0A2V8DVD8-F1
#
_entry.id   AF-A0A2V8DVD8-F1
#
_cell.length_a   1.000
_cell.length_b   1.000
_cell.length_c   1.000
_cell.angle_alpha   90.00
_cell.angle_beta   90.00
_cell.angle_gamma   90.00
#
_symmetry.space_group_name_H-M   'P 1'
#
loop_
_entity.id
_entity.type
_entity.pdbx_description
1 polymer ?
#
loop_
_entity_poly.entity_id
_entity_poly.type
_entity_poly.pdbx_seq_one_letter_code
_entity_poly.pdbx_strand_id
1 'polypeptide(L)'
;MGLFDAAQARLTQFLERVERLEARYRAGKIRVHVPEALLDSGRAVEDLVEQHMPLSHAAMQAASRSLFFSLPVAFDPGESIGPYLGVVDRDASGKAYRFLDMGSLIATHAYGENDPVVVQAILESMPFVVSRFAHSEYQTVLSLRLKEALNRIAPAGTPRHFVVNTGAEAVENAIKSVLLSRVKTSEDGDGGFVVSFEGAFHGRTLGSLAVTHRKKARLGFPTFDWPHIPFPVEEPGAPKETLRREERSLKQLWDLLVSGRLPHAEKSKDTYRREMDAIDEFLTHLEPDPAAVKAFVQAQRETLSPDVVRRSRRVAAVLVEPIQGEGGVRASSARFMRKLRLLTRIYDVPLVFDEVQTGYGMTGRLWAHELFDLPCPPDIVTWAKKAQNGVLFVSEELATFFQEERKFNTTWEGDSVGMIRLLARLDKLDLDQIRRVGERARSGLEALAHDYREILKHVRGPGVMLGFDVIRADWREVVRDRAFRRGLVLLPAGERGVRFYPRYDTEPSAIDEALALLRATVEDLASGRVAPEAAPALKVRVGTLAIPVETIETVDLTPATFDALKLQIQAVELERYGSAAEPTDGVQAGRTPLLQLPLGTLETTVASLGAIGVALRDRVSGRVVAYALGSALENHDEEGVASDPHFGENNTFYLQAMATLPTVQNAGEIEVHLLSAIRERAVAAGFQFLSTLIEERLKDTGPDWLRTAPVLQHLDNYLQSGVPFAYFQVNLRQDG
;
A
#
# COMPACT_ATOMS: atom_id res chain seq x y z
N MET A 1 35.33 10.36 28.21
CA MET A 1 33.91 10.10 28.53
C MET A 1 33.67 8.62 28.38
N GLY A 2 33.15 7.98 29.43
CA GLY A 2 32.67 6.60 29.32
C GLY A 2 31.48 6.52 28.36
N LEU A 3 31.20 5.32 27.85
CA LEU A 3 30.05 5.05 26.97
C LEU A 3 28.73 5.65 27.52
N PHE A 4 28.54 5.57 28.83
CA PHE A 4 27.34 6.05 29.53
C PHE A 4 27.26 7.57 29.65
N ASP A 5 28.38 8.28 29.83
CA ASP A 5 28.38 9.75 29.92
C ASP A 5 27.87 10.40 28.62
N ALA A 6 28.32 9.87 27.48
CA ALA A 6 27.88 10.32 26.16
C ALA A 6 26.40 10.02 25.91
N ALA A 7 25.92 8.86 26.38
CA ALA A 7 24.51 8.50 26.29
C ALA A 7 23.63 9.42 27.16
N GLN A 8 24.07 9.71 28.39
CA GLN A 8 23.36 10.60 29.31
C GLN A 8 23.26 12.02 28.74
N ALA A 9 24.36 12.59 28.22
CA ALA A 9 24.34 13.91 27.60
C ALA A 9 23.37 14.00 26.41
N ARG A 10 23.37 12.99 25.54
CA ARG A 10 22.41 12.91 24.40
C ARG A 10 20.97 12.76 24.87
N LEU A 11 20.72 11.99 25.92
CA LEU A 11 19.39 11.84 26.49
C LEU A 11 18.87 13.16 27.07
N THR A 12 19.68 13.90 27.82
CA THR A 12 19.30 15.21 28.34
C THR A 12 18.92 16.16 27.20
N GLN A 13 19.73 16.24 26.16
CA GLN A 13 19.44 17.07 24.98
C GLN A 13 18.14 16.66 24.27
N PHE A 14 17.87 15.35 24.19
CA PHE A 14 16.63 14.83 23.62
C PHE A 14 15.42 15.27 24.46
N LEU A 15 15.49 15.15 25.78
CA LEU A 15 14.40 15.52 26.69
C LEU A 15 14.09 17.03 26.62
N GLU A 16 15.12 17.88 26.70
CA GLU A 16 14.97 19.34 26.54
C GLU A 16 14.35 19.70 25.18
N ARG A 17 14.70 18.96 24.12
CA ARG A 17 14.10 19.16 22.80
C ARG A 17 12.63 18.76 22.78
N VAL A 18 12.26 17.62 23.35
CA VAL A 18 10.86 17.15 23.42
C VAL A 18 10.01 18.16 24.18
N GLU A 19 10.45 18.60 25.35
CA GLU A 19 9.73 19.58 26.17
C GLU A 19 9.50 20.90 25.40
N ARG A 20 10.56 21.42 24.75
CA ARG A 20 10.47 22.64 23.94
C ARG A 20 9.52 22.48 22.75
N LEU A 21 9.59 21.36 22.04
CA LEU A 21 8.74 21.11 20.87
C LEU A 21 7.28 20.92 21.29
N GLU A 22 7.02 20.18 22.36
CA GLU A 22 5.67 19.97 22.90
C GLU A 22 5.03 21.30 23.32
N ALA A 23 5.75 22.13 24.09
CA ALA A 23 5.27 23.45 24.49
C ALA A 23 4.92 24.34 23.28
N ARG A 24 5.72 24.27 22.21
CA ARG A 24 5.42 24.98 20.97
C ARG A 24 4.24 24.39 20.22
N TYR A 25 4.10 23.07 20.18
CA TYR A 25 3.00 22.39 19.51
C TYR A 25 1.66 22.74 20.18
N ARG A 26 1.59 22.60 21.51
CA ARG A 26 0.40 22.97 22.31
C ARG A 26 0.07 24.46 22.23
N ALA A 27 1.06 25.31 21.99
CA ALA A 27 0.85 26.74 21.73
C ALA A 27 0.47 27.07 20.27
N GLY A 28 0.29 26.08 19.39
CA GLY A 28 -0.02 26.28 17.96
C GLY A 28 1.13 26.88 17.13
N LYS A 29 2.38 26.81 17.63
CA LYS A 29 3.59 27.42 17.03
C LYS A 29 4.44 26.45 16.20
N ILE A 30 3.96 25.22 16.01
CA ILE A 30 4.52 24.27 15.05
C ILE A 30 3.64 24.32 13.79
N ARG A 31 4.29 24.27 12.63
CA ARG A 31 3.68 24.35 11.30
C ARG A 31 4.39 23.40 10.36
N VAL A 32 3.74 23.08 9.25
CA VAL A 32 4.40 22.46 8.10
C VAL A 32 5.58 23.33 7.65
N HIS A 33 6.67 22.67 7.26
CA HIS A 33 7.87 23.32 6.78
C HIS A 33 8.52 22.43 5.75
N VAL A 34 8.42 22.77 4.46
CA VAL A 34 9.00 22.03 3.34
C VAL A 34 9.73 23.00 2.40
N PRO A 35 10.69 22.55 1.58
CA PRO A 35 11.30 23.37 0.54
C PRO A 35 10.23 23.90 -0.42
N GLU A 36 10.27 25.20 -0.72
CA GLU A 36 9.35 25.82 -1.68
C GLU A 36 9.44 25.17 -3.07
N ALA A 37 10.63 24.70 -3.45
CA ALA A 37 10.87 23.99 -4.70
C ALA A 37 10.01 22.71 -4.85
N LEU A 38 9.55 22.07 -3.76
CA LEU A 38 8.64 20.91 -3.88
C LEU A 38 7.31 21.27 -4.56
N LEU A 39 6.91 22.55 -4.50
CA LEU A 39 5.68 23.04 -5.12
C LEU A 39 5.76 23.08 -6.66
N ASP A 40 6.96 22.94 -7.25
CA ASP A 40 7.13 22.90 -8.70
C ASP A 40 6.42 21.68 -9.30
N SER A 41 5.32 21.96 -10.00
CA SER A 41 4.46 20.97 -10.61
C SER A 41 5.00 20.35 -11.88
N GLY A 42 5.98 20.99 -12.53
CA GLY A 42 6.55 20.54 -13.80
C GLY A 42 7.59 19.44 -13.66
N ARG A 43 8.02 19.14 -12.43
CA ARG A 43 9.09 18.16 -12.15
C ARG A 43 8.61 17.02 -11.25
N ALA A 44 9.20 15.83 -11.42
CA ALA A 44 8.92 14.71 -10.55
C ALA A 44 9.35 15.02 -9.11
N VAL A 45 8.60 14.53 -8.12
CA VAL A 45 8.90 14.83 -6.71
C VAL A 45 10.24 14.21 -6.30
N GLU A 46 10.62 13.09 -6.91
CA GLU A 46 11.89 12.41 -6.68
C GLU A 46 13.09 13.26 -7.10
N ASP A 47 12.99 13.94 -8.25
CA ASP A 47 14.05 14.83 -8.75
C ASP A 47 14.18 16.06 -7.86
N LEU A 48 13.05 16.59 -7.39
CA LEU A 48 13.03 17.72 -6.45
C LEU A 48 13.60 17.32 -5.08
N VAL A 49 13.30 16.10 -4.61
CA VAL A 49 13.91 15.55 -3.39
C VAL A 49 15.40 15.35 -3.59
N GLU A 50 15.85 14.82 -4.72
CA GLU A 50 17.28 14.66 -5.01
C GLU A 50 18.03 15.99 -4.91
N GLN A 51 17.46 17.04 -5.50
CA GLN A 51 18.08 18.36 -5.54
C GLN A 51 17.96 19.13 -4.22
N HIS A 52 16.81 19.06 -3.54
CA HIS A 52 16.47 19.95 -2.41
C HIS A 52 16.36 19.24 -1.05
N MET A 53 16.43 17.91 -1.03
CA MET A 53 16.47 17.06 0.16
C MET A 53 17.53 15.95 0.01
N PRO A 54 18.81 16.33 -0.17
CA PRO A 54 19.87 15.40 -0.53
C PRO A 54 20.13 14.33 0.54
N LEU A 55 19.85 14.59 1.82
CA LEU A 55 20.03 13.59 2.88
C LEU A 55 18.96 12.51 2.81
N SER A 56 17.70 12.89 2.57
CA SER A 56 16.64 11.93 2.27
C SER A 56 16.98 11.11 1.04
N HIS A 57 17.36 11.76 -0.07
CA HIS A 57 17.71 11.04 -1.29
C HIS A 57 18.83 10.02 -1.05
N ALA A 58 19.92 10.43 -0.39
CA ALA A 58 21.05 9.57 -0.10
C ALA A 58 20.66 8.38 0.79
N ALA A 59 19.87 8.60 1.85
CA ALA A 59 19.37 7.53 2.71
C ALA A 59 18.50 6.52 1.95
N MET A 60 17.61 7.02 1.09
CA MET A 60 16.73 6.19 0.27
C MET A 60 17.50 5.44 -0.83
N GLN A 61 18.56 6.03 -1.40
CA GLN A 61 19.44 5.33 -2.34
C GLN A 61 20.21 4.21 -1.65
N ALA A 62 20.78 4.49 -0.48
CA ALA A 62 21.54 3.50 0.30
C ALA A 62 20.69 2.28 0.69
N ALA A 63 19.39 2.49 0.95
CA ALA A 63 18.44 1.44 1.29
C ALA A 63 17.65 0.87 0.10
N SER A 64 17.93 1.31 -1.13
CA SER A 64 17.11 1.01 -2.33
C SER A 64 16.88 -0.48 -2.59
N ARG A 65 17.84 -1.34 -2.24
CA ARG A 65 17.74 -2.81 -2.37
C ARG A 65 16.67 -3.44 -1.46
N SER A 66 16.27 -2.75 -0.39
CA SER A 66 15.32 -3.24 0.62
C SER A 66 14.02 -2.42 0.68
N LEU A 67 13.93 -1.34 -0.10
CA LEU A 67 12.76 -0.46 -0.13
C LEU A 67 11.82 -0.91 -1.25
N PHE A 68 10.73 -1.58 -0.91
CA PHE A 68 9.70 -1.98 -1.87
C PHE A 68 8.57 -0.95 -2.00
N PHE A 69 8.30 -0.19 -0.92
CA PHE A 69 7.31 0.88 -0.91
C PHE A 69 7.66 1.95 0.14
N SER A 70 7.80 3.22 -0.26
CA SER A 70 8.04 4.34 0.65
C SER A 70 7.63 5.69 0.05
N LEU A 71 7.35 6.67 0.90
CA LEU A 71 7.42 8.09 0.55
C LEU A 71 8.88 8.49 0.25
N PRO A 72 9.14 9.52 -0.57
CA PRO A 72 10.48 9.83 -1.07
C PRO A 72 11.34 10.59 -0.06
N VAL A 73 10.98 10.60 1.22
CA VAL A 73 11.71 11.32 2.27
C VAL A 73 12.05 10.39 3.44
N ALA A 74 13.18 10.64 4.09
CA ALA A 74 13.61 9.90 5.27
C ALA A 74 13.17 10.64 6.53
N PHE A 75 12.20 10.06 7.24
CA PHE A 75 11.68 10.61 8.50
C PHE A 75 12.69 10.43 9.64
N ASP A 76 12.86 11.47 10.46
CA ASP A 76 13.60 11.45 11.72
C ASP A 76 12.63 11.65 12.89
N PRO A 77 12.23 10.58 13.59
CA PRO A 77 11.36 10.69 14.76
C PRO A 77 11.90 11.62 15.85
N GLY A 78 13.21 11.85 15.91
CA GLY A 78 13.81 12.80 16.84
C GLY A 78 13.38 14.26 16.59
N GLU A 79 12.99 14.59 15.36
CA GLU A 79 12.52 15.94 14.98
C GLU A 79 10.99 16.07 14.96
N SER A 80 10.27 14.97 15.13
CA SER A 80 8.81 14.93 15.10
C SER A 80 8.15 15.42 16.40
N ILE A 81 6.92 15.92 16.33
CA ILE A 81 6.11 16.27 17.50
C ILE A 81 4.63 16.32 17.11
N GLY A 82 3.74 15.78 17.96
CA GLY A 82 2.31 15.78 17.62
C GLY A 82 2.06 15.04 16.28
N PRO A 83 1.26 15.60 15.36
CA PRO A 83 1.09 15.05 14.01
C PRO A 83 2.17 15.49 13.01
N TYR A 84 3.16 16.28 13.43
CA TYR A 84 4.20 16.79 12.54
C TYR A 84 5.40 15.84 12.52
N LEU A 85 5.64 15.22 11.38
CA LEU A 85 6.74 14.30 11.12
C LEU A 85 7.96 15.06 10.60
N GLY A 86 9.03 15.10 11.40
CA GLY A 86 10.32 15.63 10.97
C GLY A 86 11.03 14.70 10.00
N VAL A 87 11.81 15.27 9.09
CA VAL A 87 12.72 14.53 8.20
C VAL A 87 14.17 14.88 8.51
N VAL A 88 15.09 14.08 7.98
CA VAL A 88 16.54 14.27 8.17
C VAL A 88 17.05 15.58 7.56
N ASP A 89 16.37 16.09 6.52
CA ASP A 89 16.73 17.32 5.83
C ASP A 89 16.34 18.58 6.62
N ARG A 90 17.15 19.62 6.44
CA ARG A 90 17.04 20.90 7.13
C ARG A 90 17.16 22.05 6.12
N ASP A 91 16.57 23.19 6.46
CA ASP A 91 16.80 24.42 5.70
C ASP A 91 18.18 25.04 6.01
N ALA A 92 18.50 26.13 5.33
CA ALA A 92 19.77 26.85 5.51
C ALA A 92 20.00 27.39 6.94
N SER A 93 18.95 27.52 7.75
CA SER A 93 19.05 27.92 9.17
C SER A 93 19.26 26.73 10.12
N GLY A 94 19.24 25.50 9.60
CA GLY A 94 19.34 24.27 10.39
C GLY A 94 18.00 23.77 10.95
N LYS A 95 16.87 24.39 10.59
CA LYS A 95 15.54 23.96 11.01
C LYS A 95 15.12 22.75 10.17
N ALA A 96 14.76 21.65 10.82
CA ALA A 96 14.26 20.45 10.15
C ALA A 96 12.95 20.72 9.40
N TYR A 97 12.86 20.18 8.18
CA TYR A 97 11.61 20.11 7.44
C TYR A 97 10.63 19.17 8.15
N ARG A 98 9.34 19.51 8.09
CA ARG A 98 8.26 18.82 8.78
C ARG A 98 7.03 18.71 7.89
N PHE A 99 6.50 17.49 7.83
CA PHE A 99 5.26 17.14 7.15
C PHE A 99 4.16 16.95 8.19
N LEU A 100 2.93 17.32 7.88
CA LEU A 100 1.75 17.10 8.71
C LEU A 100 1.07 15.78 8.30
N ASP A 101 0.97 14.84 9.23
CA ASP A 101 0.42 13.51 9.00
C ASP A 101 -1.07 13.44 9.35
N MET A 102 -1.90 13.28 8.33
CA MET A 102 -3.34 12.94 8.46
C MET A 102 -3.59 11.50 8.01
N GLY A 103 -2.60 10.62 8.13
CA GLY A 103 -2.73 9.17 8.03
C GLY A 103 -2.60 8.46 9.38
N SER A 104 -2.18 9.17 10.43
CA SER A 104 -1.84 8.61 11.76
C SER A 104 -0.95 7.37 11.67
N LEU A 105 0.05 7.43 10.79
CA LEU A 105 0.94 6.31 10.43
C LEU A 105 0.14 5.02 10.11
N ILE A 106 -0.85 5.13 9.21
CA ILE A 106 -1.78 4.03 8.87
C ILE A 106 -2.65 3.63 10.08
N ALA A 107 -3.13 4.63 10.82
CA ALA A 107 -3.93 4.49 12.04
C ALA A 107 -3.24 3.69 13.18
N THR A 108 -1.90 3.64 13.20
CA THR A 108 -1.09 2.96 14.23
C THR A 108 -0.79 3.85 15.41
N HIS A 109 -0.74 5.16 15.21
CA HIS A 109 -0.48 6.10 16.28
C HIS A 109 -1.74 6.87 16.67
N ALA A 110 -2.29 6.51 17.83
CA ALA A 110 -3.44 7.17 18.43
C ALA A 110 -3.11 8.60 18.89
N TYR A 111 -1.90 8.82 19.41
CA TYR A 111 -1.43 10.11 19.93
C TYR A 111 -0.20 10.60 19.15
N GLY A 112 0.15 11.86 19.36
CA GLY A 112 1.31 12.52 18.75
C GLY A 112 2.66 11.80 18.91
N GLU A 113 3.60 12.11 18.01
CA GLU A 113 5.01 11.76 18.16
C GLU A 113 5.62 12.45 19.39
N ASN A 114 6.61 11.80 20.00
CA ASN A 114 7.34 12.30 21.17
C ASN A 114 6.46 12.77 22.34
N ASP A 115 5.34 12.08 22.57
CA ASP A 115 4.47 12.24 23.73
C ASP A 115 5.28 12.12 25.05
N PRO A 116 5.32 13.16 25.90
CA PRO A 116 6.13 13.16 27.11
C PRO A 116 5.82 12.00 28.07
N VAL A 117 4.56 11.56 28.15
CA VAL A 117 4.14 10.44 29.01
C VAL A 117 4.75 9.13 28.51
N VAL A 118 4.78 8.93 27.19
CA VAL A 118 5.39 7.75 26.57
C VAL A 118 6.90 7.77 26.70
N VAL A 119 7.53 8.94 26.50
CA VAL A 119 8.97 9.12 26.68
C VAL A 119 9.39 8.76 28.10
N GLN A 120 8.70 9.31 29.11
CA GLN A 120 8.93 8.98 30.52
C GLN A 120 8.78 7.48 30.77
N ALA A 121 7.67 6.87 30.33
CA ALA A 121 7.40 5.46 30.56
C ALA A 121 8.48 4.54 29.96
N ILE A 122 9.00 4.89 28.78
CA ILE A 122 10.10 4.15 28.14
C ILE A 122 11.38 4.26 28.97
N LEU A 123 11.74 5.46 29.44
CA LEU A 123 12.95 5.67 30.25
C LEU A 123 12.89 4.95 31.60
N GLU A 124 11.73 4.97 32.26
CA GLU A 124 11.51 4.25 33.52
C GLU A 124 11.50 2.72 33.33
N SER A 125 11.27 2.25 32.09
CA SER A 125 11.16 0.83 31.74
C SER A 125 12.38 0.29 30.97
N MET A 126 13.51 1.01 30.97
CA MET A 126 14.73 0.64 30.21
C MET A 126 15.16 -0.82 30.33
N PRO A 127 15.11 -1.48 31.51
CA PRO A 127 15.45 -2.91 31.60
C PRO A 127 14.64 -3.81 30.66
N PHE A 128 13.35 -3.52 30.45
CA PHE A 128 12.47 -4.27 29.54
C PHE A 128 12.65 -3.90 28.06
N VAL A 129 13.29 -2.76 27.78
CA VAL A 129 13.61 -2.30 26.42
C VAL A 129 14.93 -2.91 25.97
N VAL A 130 15.94 -2.93 26.85
CA VAL A 130 17.27 -3.46 26.55
C VAL A 130 17.29 -5.00 26.55
N SER A 131 16.48 -5.64 27.40
CA SER A 131 16.33 -7.10 27.43
C SER A 131 15.05 -7.56 26.71
N ARG A 132 15.18 -8.51 25.78
CA ARG A 132 14.05 -9.09 25.05
C ARG A 132 13.73 -10.50 25.56
N PHE A 133 12.51 -10.69 26.06
CA PHE A 133 12.02 -11.98 26.57
C PHE A 133 11.07 -12.65 25.58
N ALA A 134 11.10 -13.98 25.57
CA ALA A 134 10.11 -14.81 24.89
C ALA A 134 8.89 -14.97 25.81
N HIS A 135 7.96 -14.00 25.79
CA HIS A 135 6.92 -13.92 26.81
C HIS A 135 5.98 -15.11 26.83
N SER A 136 5.84 -15.87 25.73
CA SER A 136 4.99 -17.07 25.70
C SER A 136 5.30 -18.09 26.79
N GLU A 137 6.57 -18.20 27.20
CA GLU A 137 7.01 -19.08 28.28
C GLU A 137 7.63 -18.31 29.46
N TYR A 138 8.23 -17.16 29.19
CA TYR A 138 8.97 -16.36 30.16
C TYR A 138 8.28 -15.01 30.42
N GLN A 139 7.13 -15.07 31.10
CA GLN A 139 6.35 -13.87 31.42
C GLN A 139 7.18 -12.91 32.29
N THR A 140 7.15 -11.63 31.96
CA THR A 140 7.80 -10.55 32.73
C THR A 140 6.76 -9.81 33.56
N VAL A 141 7.19 -9.03 34.56
CA VAL A 141 6.27 -8.15 35.29
C VAL A 141 5.55 -7.16 34.36
N LEU A 142 6.18 -6.78 33.25
CA LEU A 142 5.59 -5.95 32.21
C LEU A 142 4.49 -6.68 31.44
N SER A 143 4.75 -7.91 30.98
CA SER A 143 3.75 -8.69 30.23
C SER A 143 2.53 -9.05 31.09
N LEU A 144 2.75 -9.35 32.38
CA LEU A 144 1.66 -9.59 33.34
C LEU A 144 0.82 -8.33 33.58
N ARG A 145 1.45 -7.16 33.75
CA ARG A 145 0.75 -5.86 33.86
C ARG A 145 -0.05 -5.52 32.61
N LEU A 146 0.49 -5.79 31.42
CA LEU A 146 -0.26 -5.62 30.18
C LEU A 146 -1.52 -6.50 30.18
N LYS A 147 -1.37 -7.79 30.50
CA LYS A 147 -2.50 -8.74 30.53
C LYS A 147 -3.59 -8.33 31.52
N GLU A 148 -3.20 -7.83 32.70
CA GLU A 148 -4.14 -7.25 33.66
C GLU A 148 -4.86 -6.01 33.08
N ALA A 149 -4.11 -5.11 32.44
CA ALA A 149 -4.68 -3.90 31.86
C ALA A 149 -5.64 -4.20 30.68
N LEU A 150 -5.36 -5.25 29.89
CA LEU A 150 -6.25 -5.71 28.82
C LEU A 150 -7.61 -6.18 29.35
N ASN A 151 -7.69 -6.71 30.58
CA ASN A 151 -8.97 -7.09 31.19
C ASN A 151 -9.91 -5.88 31.36
N ARG A 152 -9.36 -4.67 31.55
CA ARG A 152 -10.15 -3.44 31.75
C ARG A 152 -10.80 -2.93 30.47
N ILE A 153 -10.22 -3.29 29.32
CA ILE A 153 -10.67 -2.82 28.00
C ILE A 153 -11.20 -3.95 27.11
N ALA A 154 -11.25 -5.18 27.62
CA ALA A 154 -11.76 -6.31 26.87
C ALA A 154 -13.18 -6.03 26.36
N PRO A 155 -13.47 -6.24 25.07
CA PRO A 155 -14.83 -6.11 24.56
C PRO A 155 -15.80 -7.00 25.32
N ALA A 156 -17.07 -6.56 25.39
CA ALA A 156 -18.11 -7.36 26.02
C ALA A 156 -18.18 -8.77 25.38
N GLY A 157 -18.37 -9.80 26.19
CA GLY A 157 -18.47 -11.19 25.74
C GLY A 157 -17.15 -11.87 25.34
N THR A 158 -16.02 -11.15 25.33
CA THR A 158 -14.70 -11.70 24.97
C THR A 158 -13.67 -11.54 26.10
N PRO A 159 -13.84 -12.25 27.24
CA PRO A 159 -13.04 -12.02 28.44
C PRO A 159 -11.62 -12.61 28.37
N ARG A 160 -11.35 -13.52 27.42
CA ARG A 160 -10.03 -14.13 27.26
C ARG A 160 -9.26 -13.37 26.19
N HIS A 161 -7.94 -13.29 26.34
CA HIS A 161 -7.09 -12.66 25.35
C HIS A 161 -5.77 -13.40 25.15
N PHE A 162 -5.24 -13.27 23.93
CA PHE A 162 -3.92 -13.76 23.53
C PHE A 162 -3.17 -12.65 22.79
N VAL A 163 -1.93 -12.39 23.20
CA VAL A 163 -1.10 -11.30 22.64
C VAL A 163 -0.14 -11.87 21.59
N VAL A 164 0.01 -11.14 20.49
CA VAL A 164 0.91 -11.42 19.37
C VAL A 164 1.56 -10.11 18.92
N ASN A 165 2.33 -10.09 17.84
CA ASN A 165 3.09 -8.90 17.45
C ASN A 165 2.33 -8.02 16.46
N THR A 166 1.50 -8.62 15.60
CA THR A 166 0.87 -7.91 14.47
C THR A 166 -0.63 -8.18 14.36
N GLY A 167 -1.34 -7.32 13.64
CA GLY A 167 -2.75 -7.54 13.31
C GLY A 167 -2.99 -8.78 12.44
N ALA A 168 -2.06 -9.09 11.52
CA ALA A 168 -2.15 -10.31 10.71
C ALA A 168 -2.07 -11.57 11.59
N GLU A 169 -1.14 -11.62 12.56
CA GLU A 169 -1.07 -12.73 13.52
C GLU A 169 -2.33 -12.82 14.40
N ALA A 170 -2.93 -11.68 14.78
CA ALA A 170 -4.17 -11.69 15.56
C ALA A 170 -5.30 -12.33 14.75
N VAL A 171 -5.44 -11.96 13.48
CA VAL A 171 -6.40 -12.55 12.54
C VAL A 171 -6.10 -14.03 12.28
N GLU A 172 -4.85 -14.43 12.09
CA GLU A 172 -4.46 -15.84 11.91
C GLU A 172 -4.86 -16.68 13.13
N ASN A 173 -4.67 -16.15 14.35
CA ASN A 173 -5.09 -16.87 15.55
C ASN A 173 -6.62 -16.86 15.71
N ALA A 174 -7.34 -15.81 15.32
CA ALA A 174 -8.80 -15.85 15.23
C ALA A 174 -9.28 -16.98 14.30
N ILE A 175 -8.68 -17.08 13.10
CA ILE A 175 -8.96 -18.13 12.11
C ILE A 175 -8.69 -19.50 12.71
N LYS A 176 -7.54 -19.71 13.35
CA LYS A 176 -7.22 -20.99 14.01
C LYS A 176 -8.24 -21.36 15.08
N SER A 177 -8.70 -20.40 15.90
CA SER A 177 -9.67 -20.65 16.97
C SER A 177 -11.00 -21.17 16.41
N VAL A 178 -11.50 -20.55 15.34
CA VAL A 178 -12.78 -20.93 14.74
C VAL A 178 -12.70 -22.22 13.93
N LEU A 179 -11.61 -22.45 13.18
CA LEU A 179 -11.41 -23.71 12.46
C LEU A 179 -11.27 -24.89 13.43
N LEU A 180 -10.47 -24.74 14.50
CA LEU A 180 -10.30 -25.79 15.50
C LEU A 180 -11.59 -26.07 16.29
N SER A 181 -12.39 -25.03 16.54
CA SER A 181 -13.75 -25.20 17.08
C SER A 181 -14.59 -26.10 16.17
N ARG A 182 -14.55 -25.90 14.85
CA ARG A 182 -15.27 -26.75 13.89
C ARG A 182 -14.76 -28.16 13.81
N VAL A 183 -13.44 -28.36 13.80
CA VAL A 183 -12.85 -29.72 13.81
C VAL A 183 -13.37 -30.55 14.99
N LYS A 184 -13.66 -29.92 16.14
CA LYS A 184 -14.12 -30.64 17.35
C LYS A 184 -15.63 -30.74 17.50
N THR A 185 -16.37 -29.80 16.90
CA THR A 185 -17.83 -29.73 17.02
C THR A 185 -18.56 -30.31 15.81
N SER A 186 -17.87 -30.51 14.69
CA SER A 186 -18.40 -31.19 13.50
C SER A 186 -18.12 -32.69 13.54
N GLU A 187 -19.03 -33.48 12.97
CA GLU A 187 -18.89 -34.94 12.86
C GLU A 187 -17.80 -35.34 11.85
N ASP A 188 -17.56 -34.49 10.85
CA ASP A 188 -16.62 -34.76 9.74
C ASP A 188 -15.16 -34.44 10.09
N GLY A 189 -14.90 -33.81 11.24
CA GLY A 189 -13.55 -33.37 11.64
C GLY A 189 -12.95 -32.27 10.75
N ASP A 190 -13.77 -31.59 9.95
CA ASP A 190 -13.37 -30.53 9.01
C ASP A 190 -13.41 -29.16 9.69
N GLY A 191 -12.42 -28.31 9.38
CA GLY A 191 -12.37 -26.91 9.83
C GLY A 191 -13.34 -26.01 9.07
N GLY A 192 -13.80 -26.40 7.88
CA GLY A 192 -14.73 -25.63 7.06
C GLY A 192 -14.09 -24.41 6.38
N PHE A 193 -14.87 -23.34 6.20
CA PHE A 193 -14.42 -22.11 5.56
C PHE A 193 -14.90 -20.85 6.32
N VAL A 194 -14.13 -19.77 6.21
CA VAL A 194 -14.47 -18.46 6.78
C VAL A 194 -15.14 -17.59 5.73
N VAL A 195 -16.29 -17.02 6.05
CA VAL A 195 -16.96 -16.03 5.18
C VAL A 195 -16.41 -14.64 5.52
N SER A 196 -15.96 -13.92 4.50
CA SER A 196 -15.50 -12.53 4.63
C SER A 196 -16.18 -11.65 3.59
N PHE A 197 -15.79 -10.38 3.47
CA PHE A 197 -16.53 -9.40 2.69
C PHE A 197 -15.72 -8.79 1.54
N GLU A 198 -16.41 -8.39 0.47
CA GLU A 198 -15.82 -7.67 -0.64
C GLU A 198 -15.17 -6.34 -0.19
N GLY A 199 -13.93 -6.15 -0.64
CA GLY A 199 -13.03 -5.05 -0.32
C GLY A 199 -12.54 -4.98 1.14
N ALA A 200 -12.66 -6.08 1.88
CA ALA A 200 -12.06 -6.21 3.20
C ALA A 200 -10.52 -6.31 3.15
N PHE A 201 -9.84 -5.94 4.23
CA PHE A 201 -8.40 -6.09 4.41
C PHE A 201 -8.06 -6.53 5.83
N HIS A 202 -7.56 -7.76 5.96
CA HIS A 202 -7.27 -8.39 7.26
C HIS A 202 -5.79 -8.79 7.42
N GLY A 203 -4.97 -8.57 6.39
CA GLY A 203 -3.54 -8.86 6.45
C GLY A 203 -2.98 -9.39 5.13
N ARG A 204 -1.74 -9.86 5.18
CA ARG A 204 -0.99 -10.38 4.02
C ARG A 204 -0.28 -11.71 4.28
N THR A 205 -0.46 -12.33 5.45
CA THR A 205 -0.07 -13.74 5.69
C THR A 205 -1.10 -14.66 5.03
N LEU A 206 -0.76 -15.91 4.70
CA LEU A 206 -1.61 -16.73 3.81
C LEU A 206 -3.08 -16.90 4.28
N GLY A 207 -3.33 -17.05 5.59
CA GLY A 207 -4.68 -17.12 6.14
C GLY A 207 -5.38 -15.77 6.15
N SER A 208 -4.74 -14.73 6.67
CA SER A 208 -5.30 -13.35 6.66
C SER A 208 -5.50 -12.79 5.24
N LEU A 209 -4.69 -13.24 4.28
CA LEU A 209 -4.81 -12.92 2.86
C LEU A 209 -6.02 -13.61 2.23
N ALA A 210 -6.39 -14.82 2.69
CA ALA A 210 -7.54 -15.55 2.18
C ALA A 210 -8.89 -14.92 2.55
N VAL A 211 -8.94 -14.17 3.66
CA VAL A 211 -10.11 -13.35 4.03
C VAL A 211 -10.01 -11.91 3.52
N THR A 212 -8.86 -11.49 2.98
CA THR A 212 -8.68 -10.15 2.36
C THR A 212 -9.19 -10.13 0.92
N HIS A 213 -10.06 -9.19 0.56
CA HIS A 213 -10.59 -9.06 -0.79
C HIS A 213 -9.91 -7.93 -1.58
N ARG A 214 -8.69 -8.19 -2.06
CA ARG A 214 -7.97 -7.27 -2.95
C ARG A 214 -7.24 -8.07 -4.04
N LYS A 215 -7.77 -8.05 -5.27
CA LYS A 215 -7.26 -8.84 -6.41
C LYS A 215 -5.74 -8.75 -6.59
N LYS A 216 -5.19 -7.53 -6.59
CA LYS A 216 -3.73 -7.31 -6.72
C LYS A 216 -2.91 -7.91 -5.57
N ALA A 217 -3.45 -7.97 -4.35
CA ALA A 217 -2.74 -8.51 -3.20
C ALA A 217 -2.70 -10.05 -3.18
N ARG A 218 -3.70 -10.70 -3.80
CA ARG A 218 -3.81 -12.17 -3.86
C ARG A 218 -3.17 -12.79 -5.10
N LEU A 219 -2.89 -11.99 -6.13
CA LEU A 219 -2.38 -12.47 -7.40
C LEU A 219 -1.04 -13.20 -7.21
N GLY A 220 -0.97 -14.47 -7.65
CA GLY A 220 0.25 -15.27 -7.63
C GLY A 220 0.54 -16.04 -6.33
N PHE A 221 -0.29 -15.90 -5.28
CA PHE A 221 -0.10 -16.63 -4.02
C PHE A 221 -1.08 -17.79 -3.87
N PRO A 222 -0.63 -18.96 -3.34
CA PRO A 222 -1.56 -20.00 -2.92
C PRO A 222 -2.44 -19.46 -1.79
N THR A 223 -3.75 -19.58 -1.92
CA THR A 223 -4.72 -19.04 -0.96
C THR A 223 -5.93 -19.99 -0.86
N PHE A 224 -6.71 -19.87 0.20
CA PHE A 224 -7.90 -20.70 0.41
C PHE A 224 -9.05 -20.22 -0.48
N ASP A 225 -9.84 -21.16 -1.01
CA ASP A 225 -11.09 -20.86 -1.71
C ASP A 225 -12.22 -20.56 -0.71
N TRP A 226 -12.09 -19.45 0.02
CA TRP A 226 -13.09 -18.97 0.97
C TRP A 226 -13.96 -17.87 0.36
N PRO A 227 -15.26 -17.81 0.68
CA PRO A 227 -16.18 -16.90 0.01
C PRO A 227 -16.00 -15.47 0.53
N HIS A 228 -16.05 -14.51 -0.40
CA HIS A 228 -16.24 -13.09 -0.10
C HIS A 228 -17.64 -12.69 -0.55
N ILE A 229 -18.51 -12.31 0.39
CA ILE A 229 -19.86 -11.80 0.08
C ILE A 229 -19.84 -10.27 -0.03
N PRO A 230 -20.79 -9.64 -0.74
CA PRO A 230 -20.86 -8.19 -0.86
C PRO A 230 -20.91 -7.49 0.50
N PHE A 231 -20.08 -6.46 0.69
CA PHE A 231 -20.17 -5.58 1.85
C PHE A 231 -21.27 -4.53 1.63
N PRO A 232 -22.30 -4.45 2.48
CA PRO A 232 -23.42 -3.53 2.27
C PRO A 232 -23.09 -2.14 2.79
N VAL A 233 -22.39 -1.36 1.96
CA VAL A 233 -22.05 0.04 2.26
C VAL A 233 -23.34 0.84 2.46
N GLU A 234 -23.43 1.51 3.61
CA GLU A 234 -24.51 2.43 3.94
C GLU A 234 -24.36 3.75 3.16
N GLU A 235 -25.46 4.17 2.54
CA GLU A 235 -25.56 5.45 1.85
C GLU A 235 -26.80 6.19 2.38
N PRO A 236 -26.63 7.14 3.33
CA PRO A 236 -27.76 7.86 3.94
C PRO A 236 -28.65 8.60 2.93
N GLY A 237 -28.07 9.09 1.83
CA GLY A 237 -28.81 9.72 0.74
C GLY A 237 -29.55 8.75 -0.18
N ALA A 238 -29.34 7.43 -0.04
CA ALA A 238 -29.93 6.39 -0.88
C ALA A 238 -30.41 5.17 -0.04
N PRO A 239 -31.39 5.35 0.86
CA PRO A 239 -31.81 4.31 1.79
C PRO A 239 -32.33 3.04 1.10
N LYS A 240 -33.05 3.17 -0.04
CA LYS A 240 -33.52 2.01 -0.81
C LYS A 240 -32.37 1.16 -1.38
N GLU A 241 -31.29 1.81 -1.79
CA GLU A 241 -30.11 1.12 -2.32
C GLU A 241 -29.33 0.45 -1.19
N THR A 242 -29.20 1.12 -0.04
CA THR A 242 -28.67 0.51 1.19
C THR A 242 -29.42 -0.78 1.53
N LEU A 243 -30.76 -0.74 1.60
CA LEU A 243 -31.58 -1.92 1.89
C LEU A 243 -31.37 -3.07 0.89
N ARG A 244 -31.25 -2.77 -0.41
CA ARG A 244 -30.99 -3.77 -1.46
C ARG A 244 -29.63 -4.45 -1.28
N ARG A 245 -28.60 -3.67 -0.92
CA ARG A 245 -27.25 -4.21 -0.67
C ARG A 245 -27.24 -5.10 0.57
N GLU A 246 -27.91 -4.68 1.63
CA GLU A 246 -28.09 -5.48 2.84
C GLU A 246 -28.79 -6.81 2.56
N GLU A 247 -29.91 -6.78 1.83
CA GLU A 247 -30.66 -7.99 1.45
C GLU A 247 -29.78 -8.93 0.62
N ARG A 248 -29.05 -8.40 -0.37
CA ARG A 248 -28.13 -9.20 -1.18
C ARG A 248 -27.04 -9.86 -0.33
N SER A 249 -26.44 -9.13 0.60
CA SER A 249 -25.38 -9.63 1.48
C SER A 249 -25.90 -10.70 2.44
N LEU A 250 -26.99 -10.42 3.17
CA LEU A 250 -27.63 -11.36 4.10
C LEU A 250 -28.12 -12.61 3.38
N LYS A 251 -28.68 -12.48 2.17
CA LYS A 251 -29.13 -13.62 1.37
C LYS A 251 -27.97 -14.55 0.98
N GLN A 252 -26.85 -13.98 0.55
CA GLN A 252 -25.68 -14.79 0.21
C GLN A 252 -25.08 -15.50 1.43
N LEU A 253 -25.02 -14.83 2.58
CA LEU A 253 -24.63 -15.48 3.82
C LEU A 253 -25.58 -16.62 4.19
N TRP A 254 -26.89 -16.36 4.19
CA TRP A 254 -27.92 -17.37 4.47
C TRP A 254 -27.81 -18.58 3.52
N ASP A 255 -27.58 -18.35 2.22
CA ASP A 255 -27.36 -19.43 1.25
C ASP A 255 -26.15 -20.29 1.61
N LEU A 256 -25.05 -19.69 2.09
CA LEU A 256 -23.87 -20.41 2.54
C LEU A 256 -24.15 -21.21 3.82
N LEU A 257 -24.90 -20.64 4.76
CA LEU A 257 -25.28 -21.30 6.01
C LEU A 257 -26.19 -22.51 5.76
N VAL A 258 -27.21 -22.37 4.91
CA VAL A 258 -28.19 -23.44 4.63
C VAL A 258 -27.62 -24.51 3.71
N SER A 259 -26.72 -24.16 2.79
CA SER A 259 -26.16 -25.14 1.84
C SER A 259 -24.83 -25.74 2.25
N GLY A 260 -24.04 -25.03 3.07
CA GLY A 260 -22.64 -25.37 3.29
C GLY A 260 -21.86 -25.52 1.97
N ARG A 261 -22.23 -24.80 0.89
CA ARG A 261 -21.71 -24.95 -0.49
C ARG A 261 -22.06 -26.26 -1.21
N LEU A 262 -23.05 -27.02 -0.76
CA LEU A 262 -23.51 -28.21 -1.50
C LEU A 262 -24.40 -27.79 -2.69
N PRO A 263 -24.07 -28.20 -3.94
CA PRO A 263 -24.80 -27.76 -5.15
C PRO A 263 -26.30 -28.09 -5.14
N HIS A 264 -26.70 -29.17 -4.49
CA HIS A 264 -28.08 -29.67 -4.47
C HIS A 264 -28.83 -29.38 -3.16
N ALA A 265 -28.25 -28.55 -2.27
CA ALA A 265 -28.93 -28.15 -1.06
C ALA A 265 -30.16 -27.28 -1.37
N GLU A 266 -31.30 -27.62 -0.77
CA GLU A 266 -32.53 -26.85 -0.90
C GLU A 266 -32.36 -25.43 -0.35
N LYS A 267 -32.70 -24.43 -1.17
CA LYS A 267 -32.62 -22.99 -0.86
C LYS A 267 -33.96 -22.35 -1.18
N SER A 268 -34.90 -22.38 -0.24
CA SER A 268 -36.20 -21.74 -0.42
C SER A 268 -36.13 -20.24 -0.16
N LYS A 269 -36.51 -19.44 -1.16
CA LYS A 269 -36.64 -17.98 -1.03
C LYS A 269 -37.67 -17.61 0.05
N ASP A 270 -38.72 -18.41 0.20
CA ASP A 270 -39.76 -18.17 1.20
C ASP A 270 -39.27 -18.50 2.61
N THR A 271 -38.36 -19.46 2.77
CA THR A 271 -37.68 -19.69 4.05
C THR A 271 -36.79 -18.52 4.44
N TYR A 272 -35.95 -18.03 3.51
CA TYR A 272 -35.13 -16.84 3.77
C TYR A 272 -35.98 -15.64 4.20
N ARG A 273 -37.08 -15.35 3.49
CA ARG A 273 -37.99 -14.25 3.83
C ARG A 273 -38.56 -14.41 5.23
N ARG A 274 -39.13 -15.58 5.55
CA ARG A 274 -39.69 -15.85 6.89
C ARG A 274 -38.67 -15.66 8.01
N GLU A 275 -37.44 -16.16 7.85
CA GLU A 275 -36.38 -15.96 8.84
C GLU A 275 -35.99 -14.47 8.99
N MET A 276 -35.85 -13.75 7.87
CA MET A 276 -35.52 -12.33 7.91
C MET A 276 -36.65 -11.48 8.51
N ASP A 277 -37.90 -11.83 8.26
CA ASP A 277 -39.09 -11.18 8.82
C ASP A 277 -39.16 -11.44 10.33
N ALA A 278 -38.91 -12.67 10.78
CA ALA A 278 -38.85 -13.01 12.21
C ALA A 278 -37.73 -12.27 12.96
N ILE A 279 -36.56 -12.11 12.32
CA ILE A 279 -35.45 -11.30 12.86
C ILE A 279 -35.87 -9.82 12.93
N ASP A 280 -36.49 -9.28 11.89
CA ASP A 280 -36.92 -7.88 11.87
C ASP A 280 -37.99 -7.63 12.95
N GLU A 281 -38.98 -8.51 13.08
CA GLU A 281 -40.00 -8.46 14.13
C GLU A 281 -39.36 -8.52 15.52
N PHE A 282 -38.45 -9.45 15.76
CA PHE A 282 -37.73 -9.54 17.03
C PHE A 282 -36.93 -8.27 17.33
N LEU A 283 -36.24 -7.69 16.35
CA LEU A 283 -35.48 -6.45 16.52
C LEU A 283 -36.37 -5.24 16.83
N THR A 284 -37.62 -5.21 16.34
CA THR A 284 -38.57 -4.14 16.68
C THR A 284 -39.07 -4.20 18.12
N HIS A 285 -39.07 -5.39 18.72
CA HIS A 285 -39.50 -5.64 20.09
C HIS A 285 -38.35 -6.00 21.03
N LEU A 286 -37.10 -5.78 20.60
CA LEU A 286 -35.92 -6.16 21.37
C LEU A 286 -35.85 -5.33 22.65
N GLU A 287 -36.13 -5.98 23.77
CA GLU A 287 -35.78 -5.45 25.09
C GLU A 287 -34.28 -5.66 25.35
N PRO A 288 -33.63 -4.80 26.17
CA PRO A 288 -32.24 -4.95 26.56
C PRO A 288 -32.04 -6.10 27.58
N ASP A 289 -32.52 -7.30 27.24
CA ASP A 289 -32.43 -8.52 28.02
C ASP A 289 -31.72 -9.65 27.25
N PRO A 290 -30.53 -10.08 27.70
CA PRO A 290 -29.82 -11.22 27.13
C PRO A 290 -30.63 -12.53 27.11
N ALA A 291 -31.57 -12.73 28.04
CA ALA A 291 -32.39 -13.93 28.08
C ALA A 291 -33.41 -13.97 26.92
N ALA A 292 -34.01 -12.83 26.56
CA ALA A 292 -34.88 -12.71 25.39
C ALA A 292 -34.14 -13.06 24.08
N VAL A 293 -32.92 -12.57 23.89
CA VAL A 293 -32.09 -12.92 22.72
C VAL A 293 -31.77 -14.41 22.68
N LYS A 294 -31.43 -15.01 23.83
CA LYS A 294 -31.17 -16.45 23.92
C LYS A 294 -32.42 -17.27 23.59
N ALA A 295 -33.58 -16.90 24.13
CA ALA A 295 -34.84 -17.58 23.87
C ALA A 295 -35.25 -17.50 22.39
N PHE A 296 -35.14 -16.32 21.78
CA PHE A 296 -35.39 -16.13 20.35
C PHE A 296 -34.46 -17.00 19.50
N VAL A 297 -33.15 -16.94 19.75
CA VAL A 297 -32.16 -17.75 19.01
C VAL A 297 -32.45 -19.24 19.14
N GLN A 298 -32.81 -19.71 20.34
CA GLN A 298 -33.18 -21.11 20.58
C GLN A 298 -34.44 -21.51 19.80
N ALA A 299 -35.49 -20.69 19.85
CA ALA A 299 -36.73 -20.94 19.11
C ALA A 299 -36.49 -21.01 17.59
N GLN A 300 -35.65 -20.11 17.04
CA GLN A 300 -35.28 -20.16 15.62
C GLN A 300 -34.45 -21.40 15.28
N ARG A 301 -33.47 -21.77 16.15
CA ARG A 301 -32.65 -22.98 15.98
C ARG A 301 -33.48 -24.26 15.91
N GLU A 302 -34.54 -24.36 16.70
CA GLU A 302 -35.44 -25.53 16.73
C GLU A 302 -36.22 -25.73 15.42
N THR A 303 -36.32 -24.69 14.57
CA THR A 303 -36.92 -24.79 13.24
C THR A 303 -35.98 -25.34 12.17
N LEU A 304 -34.67 -25.40 12.45
CA LEU A 304 -33.67 -25.87 11.49
C LEU A 304 -33.66 -27.40 11.42
N SER A 305 -33.61 -27.94 10.21
CA SER A 305 -33.45 -29.40 10.04
C SER A 305 -32.04 -29.85 10.46
N PRO A 306 -31.86 -31.11 10.91
CA PRO A 306 -30.53 -31.64 11.25
C PRO A 306 -29.50 -31.50 10.12
N ASP A 307 -29.94 -31.64 8.86
CA ASP A 307 -29.05 -31.44 7.71
C ASP A 307 -28.60 -30.00 7.53
N VAL A 308 -29.45 -29.02 7.81
CA VAL A 308 -29.09 -27.60 7.76
C VAL A 308 -28.10 -27.28 8.87
N VAL A 309 -28.32 -27.79 10.08
CA VAL A 309 -27.37 -27.65 11.20
C VAL A 309 -26.01 -28.27 10.87
N ARG A 310 -25.98 -29.47 10.27
CA ARG A 310 -24.72 -30.09 9.81
C ARG A 310 -24.02 -29.23 8.75
N ARG A 311 -24.77 -28.73 7.76
CA ARG A 311 -24.24 -27.89 6.67
C ARG A 311 -23.72 -26.53 7.17
N SER A 312 -24.39 -25.89 8.12
CA SER A 312 -23.98 -24.60 8.65
C SER A 312 -22.64 -24.65 9.38
N ARG A 313 -22.31 -25.81 9.98
CA ARG A 313 -21.00 -26.05 10.61
C ARG A 313 -19.82 -26.03 9.63
N ARG A 314 -20.07 -26.18 8.32
CA ARG A 314 -19.03 -25.92 7.30
C ARG A 314 -18.62 -24.44 7.24
N VAL A 315 -19.46 -23.54 7.74
CA VAL A 315 -19.10 -22.14 7.97
C VAL A 315 -18.43 -22.02 9.34
N ALA A 316 -17.11 -21.82 9.32
CA ALA A 316 -16.30 -21.72 10.53
C ALA A 316 -16.54 -20.41 11.27
N ALA A 317 -16.67 -19.31 10.53
CA ALA A 317 -16.95 -17.99 11.07
C ALA A 317 -17.41 -17.03 9.98
N VAL A 318 -17.98 -15.91 10.40
CA VAL A 318 -18.08 -14.69 9.59
C VAL A 318 -17.09 -13.67 10.15
N LEU A 319 -16.19 -13.15 9.31
CA LEU A 319 -15.16 -12.19 9.68
C LEU A 319 -15.37 -10.86 8.95
N VAL A 320 -15.47 -9.77 9.70
CA VAL A 320 -15.84 -8.45 9.17
C VAL A 320 -15.12 -7.31 9.90
N GLU A 321 -14.68 -6.29 9.16
CA GLU A 321 -14.29 -5.00 9.75
C GLU A 321 -15.56 -4.22 10.12
N PRO A 322 -15.68 -3.60 11.32
CA PRO A 322 -16.81 -2.70 11.62
C PRO A 322 -16.96 -1.60 10.56
N ILE A 323 -15.82 -1.03 10.17
CA ILE A 323 -15.69 -0.04 9.10
C ILE A 323 -14.46 -0.46 8.29
N GLN A 324 -14.65 -0.75 7.00
CA GLN A 324 -13.55 -1.17 6.14
C GLN A 324 -12.59 -0.01 5.90
N GLY A 325 -11.36 -0.14 6.39
CA GLY A 325 -10.35 0.91 6.32
C GLY A 325 -9.73 1.04 4.93
N GLU A 326 -8.95 0.04 4.55
CA GLU A 326 -8.30 -0.03 3.23
C GLU A 326 -9.31 -0.07 2.08
N GLY A 327 -10.49 -0.66 2.32
CA GLY A 327 -11.59 -0.76 1.36
C GLY A 327 -12.22 0.58 0.97
N GLY A 328 -11.91 1.67 1.68
CA GLY A 328 -12.45 2.99 1.35
C GLY A 328 -13.15 3.69 2.51
N VAL A 329 -12.79 3.46 3.78
CA VAL A 329 -13.53 4.00 4.94
C VAL A 329 -15.04 3.75 4.82
N ARG A 330 -15.42 2.49 4.59
CA ARG A 330 -16.80 2.10 4.26
C ARG A 330 -17.47 1.47 5.48
N ALA A 331 -18.56 2.06 5.94
CA ALA A 331 -19.38 1.53 7.03
C ALA A 331 -20.63 0.83 6.47
N SER A 332 -21.16 -0.12 7.23
CA SER A 332 -22.50 -0.68 7.03
C SER A 332 -23.44 -0.11 8.08
N SER A 333 -24.75 -0.23 7.85
CA SER A 333 -25.75 0.19 8.83
C SER A 333 -25.74 -0.70 10.08
N ALA A 334 -26.20 -0.12 11.21
CA ALA A 334 -26.47 -0.88 12.42
C ALA A 334 -27.53 -1.97 12.20
N ARG A 335 -28.54 -1.71 11.36
CA ARG A 335 -29.59 -2.70 11.02
C ARG A 335 -28.98 -3.98 10.47
N PHE A 336 -28.10 -3.85 9.47
CA PHE A 336 -27.40 -5.00 8.89
C PHE A 336 -26.58 -5.75 9.94
N MET A 337 -25.77 -5.06 10.73
CA MET A 337 -24.89 -5.69 11.72
C MET A 337 -25.67 -6.43 12.81
N ARG A 338 -26.83 -5.90 13.24
CA ARG A 338 -27.74 -6.57 14.18
C ARG A 338 -28.35 -7.84 13.56
N LYS A 339 -28.82 -7.78 12.32
CA LYS A 339 -29.33 -8.95 11.59
C LYS A 339 -28.25 -10.00 11.35
N LEU A 340 -27.04 -9.55 10.98
CA LEU A 340 -25.86 -10.41 10.84
C LEU A 340 -25.59 -11.16 12.15
N ARG A 341 -25.55 -10.46 13.29
CA ARG A 341 -25.30 -11.10 14.59
C ARG A 341 -26.36 -12.13 14.96
N LEU A 342 -27.65 -11.81 14.78
CA LEU A 342 -28.72 -12.77 15.06
C LEU A 342 -28.66 -13.97 14.14
N LEU A 343 -28.42 -13.75 12.84
CA LEU A 343 -28.28 -14.83 11.87
C LEU A 343 -27.10 -15.75 12.21
N THR A 344 -25.92 -15.21 12.53
CA THR A 344 -24.79 -16.04 12.92
C THR A 344 -25.07 -16.80 14.22
N ARG A 345 -25.78 -16.21 15.19
CA ARG A 345 -26.21 -16.92 16.40
C ARG A 345 -27.24 -18.01 16.12
N ILE A 346 -28.23 -17.80 15.25
CA ILE A 346 -29.20 -18.85 14.90
C ILE A 346 -28.47 -20.07 14.32
N TYR A 347 -27.49 -19.87 13.44
CA TYR A 347 -26.78 -20.98 12.79
C TYR A 347 -25.55 -21.50 13.53
N ASP A 348 -25.31 -21.02 14.76
CA ASP A 348 -24.17 -21.38 15.61
C ASP A 348 -22.80 -21.09 14.97
N VAL A 349 -22.71 -19.96 14.29
CA VAL A 349 -21.50 -19.47 13.61
C VAL A 349 -20.87 -18.31 14.39
N PRO A 350 -19.58 -18.43 14.75
CA PRO A 350 -18.83 -17.32 15.32
C PRO A 350 -18.83 -16.06 14.44
N LEU A 351 -19.07 -14.90 15.04
CA LEU A 351 -18.87 -13.59 14.46
C LEU A 351 -17.55 -13.00 14.98
N VAL A 352 -16.65 -12.69 14.05
CA VAL A 352 -15.34 -12.10 14.30
C VAL A 352 -15.35 -10.66 13.80
N PHE A 353 -15.12 -9.70 14.70
CA PHE A 353 -14.83 -8.33 14.30
C PHE A 353 -13.33 -8.10 14.18
N ASP A 354 -12.89 -7.67 13.00
CA ASP A 354 -11.55 -7.15 12.81
C ASP A 354 -11.49 -5.66 13.14
N GLU A 355 -11.07 -5.37 14.37
CA GLU A 355 -10.89 -4.03 14.90
C GLU A 355 -9.43 -3.58 14.87
N VAL A 356 -8.57 -4.22 14.08
CA VAL A 356 -7.15 -3.87 13.93
C VAL A 356 -6.98 -2.40 13.53
N GLN A 357 -7.88 -1.83 12.72
CA GLN A 357 -7.84 -0.39 12.41
C GLN A 357 -8.77 0.46 13.29
N THR A 358 -9.99 -0.02 13.54
CA THR A 358 -11.08 0.75 14.14
C THR A 358 -11.02 0.82 15.67
N GLY A 359 -10.44 -0.21 16.29
CA GLY A 359 -10.50 -0.40 17.74
C GLY A 359 -9.71 0.63 18.52
N TYR A 360 -10.05 0.72 19.80
CA TYR A 360 -9.46 1.62 20.80
C TYR A 360 -9.67 3.10 20.50
N GLY A 361 -10.93 3.54 20.41
CA GLY A 361 -11.27 4.97 20.42
C GLY A 361 -11.47 5.63 19.05
N MET A 362 -10.99 5.05 17.95
CA MET A 362 -10.83 5.77 16.66
C MET A 362 -12.14 6.38 16.15
N THR A 363 -13.25 5.69 16.42
CA THR A 363 -14.61 6.08 15.99
C THR A 363 -15.34 6.96 17.01
N GLY A 364 -14.70 7.32 18.12
CA GLY A 364 -15.35 7.92 19.29
C GLY A 364 -16.07 6.89 20.17
N ARG A 365 -15.94 5.59 19.91
CA ARG A 365 -16.30 4.47 20.81
C ARG A 365 -15.03 3.72 21.19
N LEU A 366 -15.04 3.00 22.32
CA LEU A 366 -13.88 2.20 22.69
C LEU A 366 -13.63 1.15 21.62
N TRP A 367 -14.68 0.42 21.24
CA TRP A 367 -14.69 -0.51 20.11
C TRP A 367 -15.71 -0.06 19.07
N ALA A 368 -15.36 -0.10 17.78
CA ALA A 368 -16.25 0.41 16.75
C ALA A 368 -17.51 -0.43 16.54
N HIS A 369 -17.49 -1.73 16.86
CA HIS A 369 -18.72 -2.53 16.81
C HIS A 369 -19.81 -2.07 17.79
N GLU A 370 -19.46 -1.27 18.81
CA GLU A 370 -20.42 -0.61 19.71
C GLU A 370 -21.32 0.41 18.98
N LEU A 371 -20.94 0.87 17.78
CA LEU A 371 -21.78 1.73 16.95
C LEU A 371 -23.08 1.04 16.48
N PHE A 372 -23.15 -0.28 16.56
CA PHE A 372 -24.22 -1.07 15.97
C PHE A 372 -25.24 -1.60 16.98
N ASP A 373 -25.01 -1.40 18.29
CA ASP A 373 -25.90 -1.87 19.37
C ASP A 373 -26.33 -3.33 19.17
N LEU A 374 -25.35 -4.21 18.97
CA LEU A 374 -25.59 -5.63 18.67
C LEU A 374 -26.48 -6.28 19.75
N PRO A 375 -27.43 -7.15 19.38
CA PRO A 375 -28.34 -7.79 20.36
C PRO A 375 -27.59 -8.67 21.37
N CYS A 376 -26.43 -9.19 20.98
CA CYS A 376 -25.50 -9.85 21.88
C CYS A 376 -24.06 -9.61 21.40
N PRO A 377 -23.06 -9.70 22.29
CA PRO A 377 -21.68 -9.38 21.94
C PRO A 377 -21.10 -10.33 20.89
N PRO A 378 -20.04 -9.95 20.15
CA PRO A 378 -19.35 -10.84 19.20
C PRO A 378 -18.59 -11.97 19.92
N ASP A 379 -18.11 -12.95 19.16
CA ASP A 379 -17.41 -14.11 19.72
C ASP A 379 -15.89 -13.92 19.75
N ILE A 380 -15.36 -13.11 18.83
CA ILE A 380 -13.94 -12.73 18.73
C ILE A 380 -13.82 -11.27 18.28
N VAL A 381 -12.84 -10.56 18.85
CA VAL A 381 -12.39 -9.24 18.36
C VAL A 381 -10.88 -9.25 18.20
N THR A 382 -10.37 -8.94 17.01
CA THR A 382 -8.93 -8.75 16.76
C THR A 382 -8.56 -7.28 16.83
N TRP A 383 -7.44 -6.96 17.46
CA TRP A 383 -6.97 -5.58 17.61
C TRP A 383 -5.46 -5.51 17.41
N ALA A 384 -4.96 -4.43 16.83
CA ALA A 384 -3.52 -4.17 16.77
C ALA A 384 -3.27 -2.67 16.58
N LYS A 385 -2.27 -2.27 15.78
CA LYS A 385 -1.99 -0.89 15.41
C LYS A 385 -1.79 0.02 16.63
N LYS A 386 -2.86 0.64 17.13
CA LYS A 386 -2.86 1.48 18.34
C LYS A 386 -2.47 0.70 19.59
N ALA A 387 -2.72 -0.60 19.61
CA ALA A 387 -2.23 -1.50 20.64
C ALA A 387 -0.70 -1.66 20.66
N GLN A 388 -0.03 -1.30 19.56
CA GLN A 388 1.41 -1.52 19.28
C GLN A 388 1.84 -3.00 19.22
N ASN A 389 1.01 -3.91 19.71
CA ASN A 389 1.07 -5.36 19.55
C ASN A 389 -0.19 -5.83 18.81
N GLY A 390 -0.29 -7.12 18.48
CA GLY A 390 -1.56 -7.75 18.12
C GLY A 390 -2.23 -8.34 19.35
N VAL A 391 -3.55 -8.27 19.41
CA VAL A 391 -4.35 -8.82 20.51
C VAL A 391 -5.56 -9.52 19.92
N LEU A 392 -5.79 -10.75 20.35
CA LEU A 392 -6.99 -11.51 20.06
C LEU A 392 -7.83 -11.57 21.33
N PHE A 393 -8.99 -10.90 21.37
CA PHE A 393 -10.00 -11.11 22.40
C PHE A 393 -10.99 -12.19 21.95
N VAL A 394 -11.36 -13.09 22.84
CA VAL A 394 -12.14 -14.28 22.51
C VAL A 394 -13.09 -14.67 23.64
N SER A 395 -14.26 -15.16 23.26
CA SER A 395 -15.27 -15.69 24.19
C SER A 395 -14.78 -16.90 24.97
N GLU A 396 -15.35 -17.14 26.15
CA GLU A 396 -14.99 -18.29 26.99
C GLU A 396 -15.17 -19.63 26.23
N GLU A 397 -16.24 -19.74 25.46
CA GLU A 397 -16.58 -20.93 24.67
C GLU A 397 -15.48 -21.29 23.65
N LEU A 398 -14.99 -20.29 22.91
CA LEU A 398 -13.93 -20.48 21.92
C LEU A 398 -12.53 -20.53 22.54
N ALA A 399 -12.38 -20.06 23.78
CA ALA A 399 -11.10 -20.03 24.47
C ALA A 399 -10.65 -21.40 25.03
N THR A 400 -11.56 -22.37 25.08
CA THR A 400 -11.28 -23.73 25.57
C THR A 400 -10.08 -24.40 24.89
N PHE A 401 -9.69 -23.93 23.69
CA PHE A 401 -8.62 -24.52 22.89
C PHE A 401 -7.23 -23.87 23.07
N PHE A 402 -7.12 -22.75 23.81
CA PHE A 402 -5.80 -22.17 24.12
C PHE A 402 -4.99 -23.06 25.09
N GLN A 403 -5.65 -23.98 25.78
CA GLN A 403 -5.02 -24.92 26.72
C GLN A 403 -4.58 -26.24 26.05
N GLU A 404 -4.97 -26.47 24.79
CA GLU A 404 -4.56 -27.67 24.07
C GLU A 404 -3.16 -27.54 23.47
N GLU A 405 -2.34 -28.57 23.71
CA GLU A 405 -0.89 -28.61 23.45
C GLU A 405 -0.42 -27.75 22.26
N ARG A 406 0.11 -26.57 22.59
CA ARG A 406 0.96 -25.71 21.75
C ARG A 406 0.36 -25.26 20.41
N LYS A 407 -0.94 -25.41 20.17
CA LYS A 407 -1.58 -24.94 18.92
C LYS A 407 -1.62 -23.42 18.81
N PHE A 408 -1.67 -22.72 19.95
CA PHE A 408 -1.58 -21.27 20.04
C PHE A 408 -0.28 -20.89 20.75
N ASN A 409 0.73 -20.48 20.00
CA ASN A 409 2.00 -20.04 20.53
C ASN A 409 2.68 -19.08 19.54
N THR A 410 3.46 -18.14 20.07
CA THR A 410 4.44 -17.34 19.33
C THR A 410 5.67 -17.18 20.20
N THR A 411 6.88 -17.05 19.65
CA THR A 411 8.09 -16.86 20.48
C THR A 411 7.98 -15.61 21.36
N TRP A 412 7.43 -14.52 20.84
CA TRP A 412 7.50 -13.22 21.52
C TRP A 412 6.28 -12.88 22.37
N GLU A 413 5.07 -13.35 21.99
CA GLU A 413 3.80 -12.95 22.62
C GLU A 413 3.68 -11.43 22.82
N GLY A 414 4.11 -10.68 21.79
CA GLY A 414 4.21 -9.22 21.78
C GLY A 414 5.58 -8.67 22.20
N ASP A 415 5.90 -7.48 21.72
CA ASP A 415 7.16 -6.79 22.02
C ASP A 415 7.02 -5.86 23.23
N SER A 416 8.04 -5.83 24.10
CA SER A 416 8.06 -5.04 25.33
C SER A 416 7.87 -3.53 25.11
N VAL A 417 8.42 -2.97 24.04
CA VAL A 417 8.32 -1.53 23.75
C VAL A 417 6.88 -1.17 23.42
N GLY A 418 6.19 -2.00 22.64
CA GLY A 418 4.76 -1.89 22.38
C GLY A 418 3.93 -2.00 23.65
N MET A 419 4.26 -2.92 24.57
CA MET A 419 3.56 -3.05 25.86
C MET A 419 3.68 -1.76 26.70
N ILE A 420 4.89 -1.20 26.81
CA ILE A 420 5.15 0.04 27.56
C ILE A 420 4.37 1.21 26.95
N ARG A 421 4.44 1.37 25.61
CA ARG A 421 3.73 2.43 24.88
C ARG A 421 2.22 2.33 25.08
N LEU A 422 1.65 1.13 25.01
CA LEU A 422 0.23 0.93 25.23
C LEU A 422 -0.15 1.27 26.68
N LEU A 423 0.53 0.71 27.67
CA LEU A 423 0.26 0.98 29.08
C LEU A 423 0.32 2.48 29.42
N ALA A 424 1.29 3.20 28.87
CA ALA A 424 1.43 4.66 29.04
C ALA A 424 0.30 5.47 28.40
N ARG A 425 -0.45 4.88 27.47
CA ARG A 425 -1.51 5.55 26.69
C ARG A 425 -2.93 5.13 27.10
N LEU A 426 -3.09 4.05 27.88
CA LEU A 426 -4.39 3.56 28.32
C LEU A 426 -5.19 4.63 29.06
N ASP A 427 -4.55 5.29 30.02
CA ASP A 427 -5.23 6.27 30.88
C ASP A 427 -5.41 7.65 30.20
N LYS A 428 -4.82 7.85 29.00
CA LYS A 428 -4.99 9.07 28.20
C LYS A 428 -6.27 9.08 27.36
N LEU A 429 -6.96 7.95 27.25
CA LEU A 429 -8.11 7.80 26.35
C LEU A 429 -9.28 8.70 26.78
N ASP A 430 -9.48 9.78 26.05
CA ASP A 430 -10.66 10.65 26.14
C ASP A 430 -11.51 10.53 24.86
N LEU A 431 -12.62 9.79 24.96
CA LEU A 431 -13.54 9.59 23.85
C LEU A 431 -14.25 10.89 23.44
N ASP A 432 -14.48 11.82 24.36
CA ASP A 432 -15.12 13.10 24.04
C ASP A 432 -14.15 14.01 23.28
N GLN A 433 -12.87 14.01 23.66
CA GLN A 433 -11.83 14.68 22.88
C GLN A 433 -11.77 14.14 21.46
N ILE A 434 -11.78 12.82 21.28
CA ILE A 434 -11.75 12.20 19.94
C ILE A 434 -12.96 12.63 19.11
N ARG A 435 -14.16 12.68 19.70
CA ARG A 435 -15.36 13.18 19.02
C ARG A 435 -15.23 14.65 18.63
N ARG A 436 -14.70 15.52 19.51
CA ARG A 436 -14.48 16.94 19.22
C ARG A 436 -13.45 17.15 18.08
N VAL A 437 -12.32 16.44 18.13
CA VAL A 437 -11.28 16.47 17.09
C VAL A 437 -11.85 15.99 15.75
N GLY A 438 -12.56 14.87 15.79
CA GLY A 438 -13.25 14.29 14.63
C GLY A 438 -14.25 15.25 14.00
N GLU A 439 -15.12 15.86 14.81
CA GLU A 439 -16.14 16.79 14.32
C GLU A 439 -15.53 18.03 13.67
N ARG A 440 -14.47 18.60 14.25
CA ARG A 440 -13.76 19.73 13.61
C ARG A 440 -13.22 19.35 12.22
N ALA A 441 -12.52 18.21 12.14
CA ALA A 441 -11.96 17.74 10.88
C ALA A 441 -13.06 17.43 9.86
N ARG A 442 -14.14 16.77 10.29
CA ARG A 442 -15.28 16.42 9.45
C ARG A 442 -15.98 17.66 8.91
N SER A 443 -16.34 18.62 9.77
CA SER A 443 -16.97 19.88 9.37
C SER A 443 -16.14 20.61 8.31
N GLY A 444 -14.82 20.65 8.47
CA GLY A 444 -13.91 21.25 7.49
C GLY A 444 -13.86 20.51 6.15
N LEU A 445 -13.83 19.18 6.18
CA LEU A 445 -13.89 18.35 4.96
C LEU A 445 -15.24 18.51 4.24
N GLU A 446 -16.35 18.56 4.98
CA GLU A 446 -17.69 18.77 4.42
C GLU A 446 -17.81 20.14 3.76
N ALA A 447 -17.25 21.19 4.37
CA ALA A 447 -17.17 22.51 3.75
C ALA A 447 -16.34 22.49 2.46
N LEU A 448 -15.19 21.83 2.44
CA LEU A 448 -14.38 21.68 1.22
C LEU A 448 -15.10 20.90 0.13
N ALA A 449 -15.78 19.80 0.47
CA ALA A 449 -16.54 19.01 -0.48
C ALA A 449 -17.77 19.77 -1.01
N HIS A 450 -18.33 20.70 -0.22
CA HIS A 450 -19.38 21.60 -0.67
C HIS A 450 -18.85 22.62 -1.69
N ASP A 451 -17.73 23.28 -1.37
CA ASP A 451 -17.09 24.30 -2.20
C ASP A 451 -16.58 23.73 -3.54
N TYR A 452 -16.06 22.49 -3.52
CA TYR A 452 -15.39 21.83 -4.65
C TYR A 452 -16.04 20.50 -5.03
N ARG A 453 -17.37 20.47 -5.17
CA ARG A 453 -18.19 19.26 -5.42
C ARG A 453 -17.85 18.52 -6.71
N GLU A 454 -17.23 19.20 -7.67
CA GLU A 454 -16.74 18.65 -8.93
C GLU A 454 -15.43 17.87 -8.77
N ILE A 455 -14.75 18.02 -7.62
CA ILE A 455 -13.51 17.32 -7.28
C ILE A 455 -13.73 16.35 -6.13
N LEU A 456 -14.36 16.79 -5.05
CA LEU A 456 -14.51 16.05 -3.80
C LEU A 456 -15.98 15.69 -3.54
N LYS A 457 -16.23 14.50 -2.99
CA LYS A 457 -17.55 14.07 -2.53
C LYS A 457 -17.47 13.05 -1.39
N HIS A 458 -18.63 12.71 -0.83
CA HIS A 458 -18.79 11.59 0.10
C HIS A 458 -17.84 11.63 1.31
N VAL A 459 -17.77 12.78 2.01
CA VAL A 459 -17.13 12.84 3.33
C VAL A 459 -17.87 11.90 4.27
N ARG A 460 -17.13 11.04 4.97
CA ARG A 460 -17.69 9.94 5.78
C ARG A 460 -16.74 9.51 6.89
N GLY A 461 -17.29 8.69 7.78
CA GLY A 461 -16.58 8.09 8.90
C GLY A 461 -16.89 8.77 10.23
N PRO A 462 -16.86 8.03 11.35
CA PRO A 462 -17.06 8.57 12.69
C PRO A 462 -15.73 8.87 13.41
N GLY A 463 -15.81 9.73 14.44
CA GLY A 463 -14.64 10.11 15.23
C GLY A 463 -13.54 10.67 14.36
N VAL A 464 -12.31 10.17 14.52
CA VAL A 464 -11.17 10.57 13.70
C VAL A 464 -10.91 9.64 12.51
N MET A 465 -11.73 8.61 12.30
CA MET A 465 -11.61 7.69 11.15
C MET A 465 -12.34 8.24 9.92
N LEU A 466 -11.85 9.36 9.38
CA LEU A 466 -12.54 10.06 8.28
C LEU A 466 -11.96 9.71 6.90
N GLY A 467 -12.81 9.83 5.89
CA GLY A 467 -12.39 9.76 4.50
C GLY A 467 -13.33 10.53 3.58
N PHE A 468 -12.86 10.80 2.38
CA PHE A 468 -13.63 11.43 1.30
C PHE A 468 -13.25 10.79 -0.04
N ASP A 469 -14.10 10.90 -1.05
CA ASP A 469 -13.81 10.46 -2.40
C ASP A 469 -13.41 11.63 -3.29
N VAL A 470 -12.51 11.37 -4.24
CA VAL A 470 -12.39 12.18 -5.45
C VAL A 470 -13.38 11.70 -6.52
N ILE A 471 -13.87 12.61 -7.36
CA ILE A 471 -14.86 12.29 -8.40
C ILE A 471 -14.30 11.28 -9.42
N ARG A 472 -13.04 11.45 -9.83
CA ARG A 472 -12.33 10.57 -10.77
C ARG A 472 -11.22 9.79 -10.07
N ALA A 473 -11.06 8.51 -10.44
CA ALA A 473 -10.11 7.62 -9.77
C ALA A 473 -8.63 8.01 -10.00
N ASP A 474 -8.31 8.53 -11.18
CA ASP A 474 -6.99 9.06 -11.55
C ASP A 474 -6.59 10.28 -10.70
N TRP A 475 -7.56 11.09 -10.25
CA TRP A 475 -7.28 12.27 -9.40
C TRP A 475 -6.81 11.92 -7.99
N ARG A 476 -7.02 10.68 -7.52
CA ARG A 476 -6.65 10.32 -6.15
C ARG A 476 -5.15 10.47 -5.93
N GLU A 477 -4.33 9.95 -6.85
CA GLU A 477 -2.89 10.05 -6.73
C GLU A 477 -2.41 11.48 -6.95
N VAL A 478 -3.08 12.25 -7.82
CA VAL A 478 -2.76 13.68 -8.02
C VAL A 478 -3.01 14.47 -6.75
N VAL A 479 -4.17 14.32 -6.08
CA VAL A 479 -4.46 14.97 -4.80
C VAL A 479 -3.41 14.60 -3.75
N ARG A 480 -3.01 13.33 -3.69
CA ARG A 480 -2.01 12.87 -2.71
C ARG A 480 -0.61 13.44 -2.99
N ASP A 481 -0.17 13.46 -4.24
CA ASP A 481 1.10 14.06 -4.64
C ASP A 481 1.14 15.56 -4.31
N ARG A 482 0.10 16.30 -4.69
CA ARG A 482 -0.02 17.74 -4.45
C ARG A 482 -0.07 18.07 -2.95
N ALA A 483 -0.84 17.31 -2.18
CA ALA A 483 -0.86 17.42 -0.73
C ALA A 483 0.55 17.17 -0.15
N PHE A 484 1.23 16.12 -0.60
CA PHE A 484 2.57 15.77 -0.10
C PHE A 484 3.60 16.86 -0.39
N ARG A 485 3.60 17.43 -1.61
CA ARG A 485 4.47 18.56 -1.99
C ARG A 485 4.28 19.80 -1.12
N ARG A 486 3.03 20.00 -0.66
CA ARG A 486 2.65 21.05 0.30
C ARG A 486 2.91 20.66 1.75
N GLY A 487 3.47 19.47 2.00
CA GLY A 487 3.81 18.95 3.31
C GLY A 487 2.67 18.23 4.04
N LEU A 488 1.55 17.89 3.38
CA LEU A 488 0.44 17.14 3.96
C LEU A 488 0.47 15.67 3.51
N VAL A 489 0.58 14.74 4.46
CA VAL A 489 0.58 13.29 4.18
C VAL A 489 -0.85 12.74 4.27
N LEU A 490 -1.32 12.18 3.15
CA LEU A 490 -2.62 11.52 3.02
C LEU A 490 -2.48 10.09 2.50
N LEU A 491 -3.34 9.20 2.99
CA LEU A 491 -3.34 7.78 2.62
C LEU A 491 -4.49 7.45 1.65
N PRO A 492 -4.28 6.55 0.67
CA PRO A 492 -5.33 6.15 -0.25
C PRO A 492 -6.25 5.12 0.41
N ALA A 493 -7.50 5.03 -0.04
CA ALA A 493 -8.45 4.00 0.36
C ALA A 493 -9.38 3.63 -0.82
N GLY A 494 -9.70 2.35 -0.98
CA GLY A 494 -10.51 1.88 -2.10
C GLY A 494 -9.92 2.27 -3.46
N GLU A 495 -10.78 2.65 -4.42
CA GLU A 495 -10.37 3.13 -5.75
C GLU A 495 -10.28 4.66 -5.82
N ARG A 496 -11.20 5.37 -5.15
CA ARG A 496 -11.33 6.84 -5.20
C ARG A 496 -11.20 7.53 -3.86
N GLY A 497 -11.08 6.77 -2.77
CA GLY A 497 -11.08 7.31 -1.42
C GLY A 497 -9.70 7.82 -1.00
N VAL A 498 -9.71 8.86 -0.18
CA VAL A 498 -8.55 9.38 0.56
C VAL A 498 -8.92 9.40 2.04
N ARG A 499 -8.00 8.92 2.88
CA ARG A 499 -8.15 8.92 4.34
C ARG A 499 -7.68 10.25 4.91
N PHE A 500 -8.40 10.69 5.92
CA PHE A 500 -8.04 11.85 6.73
C PHE A 500 -8.20 11.45 8.19
N TYR A 501 -7.10 10.97 8.78
CA TYR A 501 -7.05 10.38 10.11
C TYR A 501 -6.22 11.26 11.05
N PRO A 502 -6.81 12.29 11.69
CA PRO A 502 -6.19 12.99 12.79
C PRO A 502 -5.86 12.04 13.94
N ARG A 503 -4.85 12.40 14.73
CA ARG A 503 -4.55 11.79 16.03
C ARG A 503 -5.56 12.27 17.08
N TYR A 504 -5.72 11.51 18.16
CA TYR A 504 -6.75 11.74 19.19
C TYR A 504 -6.59 13.08 19.90
N ASP A 505 -5.36 13.58 19.98
CA ASP A 505 -4.98 14.84 20.61
C ASP A 505 -4.40 15.84 19.60
N THR A 506 -4.83 15.76 18.34
CA THR A 506 -4.47 16.75 17.32
C THR A 506 -5.01 18.11 17.72
N GLU A 507 -4.12 19.09 17.86
CA GLU A 507 -4.51 20.46 18.20
C GLU A 507 -5.37 21.08 17.09
N PRO A 508 -6.38 21.92 17.42
CA PRO A 508 -7.24 22.57 16.44
C PRO A 508 -6.47 23.30 15.34
N SER A 509 -5.36 23.96 15.68
CA SER A 509 -4.53 24.67 14.71
C SER A 509 -3.87 23.76 13.67
N ALA A 510 -3.55 22.52 14.03
CA ALA A 510 -2.99 21.54 13.09
C ALA A 510 -4.07 20.97 12.16
N ILE A 511 -5.30 20.78 12.66
CA ILE A 511 -6.44 20.39 11.82
C ILE A 511 -6.74 21.48 10.78
N ASP A 512 -6.75 22.74 11.21
CA ASP A 512 -6.99 23.89 10.34
C ASP A 512 -5.91 24.02 9.26
N GLU A 513 -4.64 23.82 9.64
CA GLU A 513 -3.54 23.82 8.67
C GLU A 513 -3.70 22.68 7.65
N ALA A 514 -4.02 21.45 8.08
CA ALA A 514 -4.24 20.34 7.16
C ALA A 514 -5.39 20.62 6.18
N LEU A 515 -6.50 21.20 6.65
CA LEU A 515 -7.62 21.59 5.81
C LEU A 515 -7.26 22.71 4.83
N ALA A 516 -6.45 23.68 5.25
CA ALA A 516 -5.96 24.75 4.37
C ALA A 516 -5.01 24.22 3.29
N LEU A 517 -4.11 23.29 3.62
CA LEU A 517 -3.23 22.64 2.66
C LEU A 517 -4.00 21.77 1.65
N LEU A 518 -5.05 21.07 2.12
CA LEU A 518 -5.96 20.32 1.25
C LEU A 518 -6.77 21.27 0.35
N ARG A 519 -7.24 22.42 0.86
CA ARG A 519 -7.90 23.45 0.05
C ARG A 519 -7.01 23.92 -1.09
N ALA A 520 -5.78 24.32 -0.79
CA ALA A 520 -4.81 24.77 -1.79
C ALA A 520 -4.51 23.68 -2.83
N THR A 521 -4.45 22.41 -2.41
CA THR A 521 -4.30 21.25 -3.30
C THR A 521 -5.46 21.13 -4.29
N VAL A 522 -6.69 21.32 -3.82
CA VAL A 522 -7.90 21.23 -4.64
C VAL A 522 -8.03 22.44 -5.57
N GLU A 523 -7.63 23.63 -5.13
CA GLU A 523 -7.61 24.85 -5.94
C GLU A 523 -6.64 24.75 -7.13
N ASP A 524 -5.49 24.09 -6.96
CA ASP A 524 -4.56 23.83 -8.06
C ASP A 524 -5.22 22.98 -9.16
N LEU A 525 -6.04 21.99 -8.76
CA LEU A 525 -6.79 21.14 -9.69
C LEU A 525 -7.95 21.91 -10.36
N ALA A 526 -8.73 22.67 -9.58
CA ALA A 526 -9.88 23.41 -10.07
C ALA A 526 -9.47 24.50 -11.08
N SER A 527 -8.33 25.15 -10.84
CA SER A 527 -7.83 26.24 -11.69
C SER A 527 -7.15 25.77 -12.98
N GLY A 528 -7.00 24.47 -13.21
CA GLY A 528 -6.33 23.91 -14.40
C GLY A 528 -4.82 24.19 -14.45
N ARG A 529 -4.23 24.69 -13.36
CA ARG A 529 -2.76 24.90 -13.22
C ARG A 529 -1.99 23.58 -13.27
N VAL A 530 -2.70 22.46 -13.15
CA VAL A 530 -2.19 21.11 -13.27
C VAL A 530 -3.02 20.39 -14.32
N ALA A 531 -2.37 19.86 -15.36
CA ALA A 531 -3.04 18.99 -16.31
C ALA A 531 -3.58 17.76 -15.56
N PRO A 532 -4.84 17.35 -15.76
CA PRO A 532 -5.41 16.15 -15.15
C PRO A 532 -4.80 14.84 -15.70
N GLU A 533 -3.84 14.94 -16.63
CA GLU A 533 -2.99 13.82 -16.99
C GLU A 533 -2.32 13.27 -15.74
N ALA A 534 -2.21 11.95 -15.67
CA ALA A 534 -1.69 11.26 -14.51
C ALA A 534 -0.27 11.76 -14.24
N ALA A 535 -0.12 12.72 -13.32
CA ALA A 535 1.15 12.94 -12.64
C ALA A 535 1.63 11.54 -12.24
N PRO A 536 2.84 11.12 -12.68
CA PRO A 536 3.30 9.77 -12.44
C PRO A 536 3.14 9.53 -10.94
N ALA A 537 2.32 8.54 -10.59
CA ALA A 537 2.01 8.25 -9.19
C ALA A 537 3.33 8.28 -8.44
N LEU A 538 3.43 9.14 -7.42
CA LEU A 538 4.58 9.35 -6.54
C LEU A 538 5.50 8.14 -6.65
N LYS A 539 6.57 8.22 -7.47
CA LYS A 539 7.30 7.07 -7.99
C LYS A 539 7.94 6.39 -6.80
N VAL A 540 7.18 5.46 -6.25
CA VAL A 540 7.62 4.55 -5.23
C VAL A 540 8.82 3.85 -5.83
N ARG A 541 10.00 4.05 -5.23
CA ARG A 541 11.12 3.14 -5.46
C ARG A 541 10.67 1.78 -4.96
N VAL A 542 10.08 1.00 -5.86
CA VAL A 542 10.09 -0.46 -5.76
C VAL A 542 11.53 -0.78 -6.07
N GLY A 543 12.27 -1.30 -5.09
CA GLY A 543 13.65 -1.72 -5.24
C GLY A 543 13.80 -2.37 -6.60
N THR A 544 14.50 -1.66 -7.47
CA THR A 544 14.68 -2.07 -8.86
C THR A 544 15.48 -3.37 -8.77
N LEU A 545 14.85 -4.50 -9.12
CA LEU A 545 15.54 -5.78 -9.05
C LEU A 545 16.70 -5.71 -10.03
N ALA A 546 17.93 -5.93 -9.56
CA ALA A 546 19.02 -6.28 -10.48
C ALA A 546 18.58 -7.54 -11.23
N ILE A 547 18.63 -7.50 -12.55
CA ILE A 547 18.23 -8.63 -13.39
C ILE A 547 19.49 -9.43 -13.64
N PRO A 548 19.66 -10.62 -13.04
CA PRO A 548 20.89 -11.38 -13.22
C PRO A 548 21.06 -11.72 -14.71
N VAL A 549 22.24 -11.47 -15.28
CA VAL A 549 22.49 -11.65 -16.72
C VAL A 549 22.19 -13.09 -17.17
N GLU A 550 22.38 -14.08 -16.28
CA GLU A 550 22.04 -15.49 -16.53
C GLU A 550 20.55 -15.77 -16.73
N THR A 551 19.68 -14.86 -16.29
CA THR A 551 18.22 -14.96 -16.50
C THR A 551 17.77 -14.33 -17.82
N ILE A 552 18.67 -13.65 -18.53
CA ILE A 552 18.35 -13.00 -19.80
C ILE A 552 18.23 -14.06 -20.90
N GLU A 553 17.13 -13.98 -21.62
CA GLU A 553 16.88 -14.61 -22.90
C GLU A 553 17.07 -13.57 -24.01
N THR A 554 17.99 -13.86 -24.93
CA THR A 554 18.21 -13.05 -26.13
C THR A 554 17.28 -13.53 -27.22
N VAL A 555 16.37 -12.67 -27.68
CA VAL A 555 15.37 -12.96 -28.71
C VAL A 555 15.70 -12.19 -29.98
N ASP A 556 15.84 -12.89 -31.10
CA ASP A 556 16.03 -12.25 -32.40
C ASP A 556 14.74 -11.55 -32.85
N LEU A 557 14.85 -10.31 -33.32
CA LEU A 557 13.74 -9.52 -33.84
C LEU A 557 13.57 -9.75 -35.33
N THR A 558 12.76 -10.75 -35.66
CA THR A 558 12.15 -10.96 -36.97
C THR A 558 10.82 -10.20 -37.04
N PRO A 559 10.20 -10.01 -38.23
CA PRO A 559 8.88 -9.39 -38.30
C PRO A 559 7.84 -10.04 -37.38
N ALA A 560 7.86 -11.37 -37.24
CA ALA A 560 6.93 -12.11 -36.39
C ALA A 560 7.21 -11.92 -34.89
N THR A 561 8.48 -11.99 -34.47
CA THR A 561 8.85 -11.83 -33.06
C THR A 561 8.78 -10.37 -32.61
N PHE A 562 9.04 -9.42 -33.50
CA PHE A 562 8.81 -8.01 -33.24
C PHE A 562 7.32 -7.73 -33.02
N ASP A 563 6.42 -8.22 -33.88
CA ASP A 563 4.98 -8.05 -33.68
C ASP A 563 4.51 -8.61 -32.32
N ALA A 564 5.03 -9.78 -31.92
CA ALA A 564 4.75 -10.37 -30.61
C ALA A 564 5.26 -9.55 -29.41
N LEU A 565 6.36 -8.80 -29.58
CA LEU A 565 7.02 -8.00 -28.53
C LEU A 565 6.75 -6.50 -28.65
N LYS A 566 6.03 -6.06 -29.68
CA LYS A 566 5.86 -4.66 -30.09
C LYS A 566 5.45 -3.74 -28.95
N LEU A 567 4.45 -4.13 -28.16
CA LEU A 567 3.97 -3.34 -27.02
C LEU A 567 5.00 -3.25 -25.88
N GLN A 568 5.82 -4.28 -25.70
CA GLN A 568 6.87 -4.26 -24.67
C GLN A 568 8.05 -3.40 -25.12
N ILE A 569 8.47 -3.51 -26.39
CA ILE A 569 9.49 -2.65 -27.01
C ILE A 569 9.07 -1.19 -26.95
N GLN A 570 7.81 -0.90 -27.30
CA GLN A 570 7.23 0.43 -27.16
C GLN A 570 7.27 0.92 -25.69
N ALA A 571 6.98 0.05 -24.72
CA ALA A 571 7.08 0.43 -23.31
C ALA A 571 8.53 0.76 -22.89
N VAL A 572 9.53 0.03 -23.40
CA VAL A 572 10.95 0.35 -23.16
C VAL A 572 11.31 1.72 -23.75
N GLU A 573 10.92 1.98 -25.00
CA GLU A 573 11.09 3.27 -25.69
C GLU A 573 10.48 4.42 -24.88
N LEU A 574 9.20 4.31 -24.51
CA LEU A 574 8.51 5.36 -23.76
C LEU A 574 9.09 5.60 -22.37
N GLU A 575 9.46 4.53 -21.65
CA GLU A 575 10.08 4.69 -20.33
C GLU A 575 11.48 5.30 -20.41
N ARG A 576 12.25 4.97 -21.47
CA ARG A 576 13.62 5.46 -21.63
C ARG A 576 13.68 6.88 -22.18
N TYR A 577 12.92 7.16 -23.23
CA TYR A 577 13.05 8.39 -24.03
C TYR A 577 11.79 9.26 -24.05
N GLY A 578 10.67 8.81 -23.47
CA GLY A 578 9.40 9.54 -23.51
C GLY A 578 8.65 9.38 -24.83
N SER A 579 7.65 10.25 -25.06
CA SER A 579 6.81 10.23 -26.27
C SER A 579 7.51 10.94 -27.42
N ALA A 580 7.61 10.30 -28.60
CA ALA A 580 8.25 10.84 -29.80
C ALA A 580 7.43 11.94 -30.52
N ALA A 581 6.40 12.51 -29.90
CA ALA A 581 5.44 13.42 -30.55
C ALA A 581 5.98 14.84 -30.83
N GLU A 582 7.13 15.23 -30.27
CA GLU A 582 7.74 16.54 -30.48
C GLU A 582 9.27 16.38 -30.64
N PRO A 583 9.85 16.48 -31.85
CA PRO A 583 11.29 16.60 -31.99
C PRO A 583 11.72 17.96 -31.42
N THR A 584 12.37 17.95 -30.26
CA THR A 584 12.83 19.14 -29.55
C THR A 584 14.17 19.67 -30.10
N ASP A 585 14.23 20.99 -30.25
CA ASP A 585 15.31 21.86 -30.78
C ASP A 585 16.72 21.24 -30.90
N GLY A 586 17.23 21.20 -32.13
CA GLY A 586 18.65 20.92 -32.44
C GLY A 586 18.87 19.95 -33.60
N VAL A 587 17.85 19.19 -33.98
CA VAL A 587 17.82 18.46 -35.24
C VAL A 587 17.62 19.47 -36.36
N GLN A 588 18.71 19.88 -37.03
CA GLN A 588 18.65 20.78 -38.19
C GLN A 588 17.50 20.36 -39.11
N ALA A 589 16.62 21.31 -39.45
CA ALA A 589 15.42 21.11 -40.25
C ALA A 589 15.64 20.06 -41.36
N GLY A 590 15.09 18.85 -41.16
CA GLY A 590 15.15 17.75 -42.12
C GLY A 590 15.95 16.50 -41.76
N ARG A 591 16.36 16.27 -40.50
CA ARG A 591 17.12 15.06 -40.08
C ARG A 591 16.31 14.15 -39.14
N THR A 592 16.55 12.84 -39.16
CA THR A 592 15.92 11.85 -38.25
C THR A 592 16.87 11.50 -37.10
N PRO A 593 16.40 11.32 -35.85
CA PRO A 593 17.29 10.94 -34.78
C PRO A 593 17.74 9.46 -34.89
N LEU A 594 19.05 9.21 -34.81
CA LEU A 594 19.61 7.89 -34.54
C LEU A 594 19.42 7.61 -33.05
N LEU A 595 18.58 6.62 -32.69
CA LEU A 595 18.33 6.02 -31.36
C LEU A 595 16.88 6.05 -30.87
N GLN A 596 16.04 6.98 -31.33
CA GLN A 596 14.62 6.99 -30.98
C GLN A 596 13.80 7.01 -32.26
N LEU A 597 13.19 5.88 -32.58
CA LEU A 597 12.39 5.73 -33.79
C LEU A 597 10.91 5.59 -33.43
N PRO A 598 10.00 6.28 -34.14
CA PRO A 598 8.58 5.97 -34.05
C PRO A 598 8.35 4.48 -34.30
N LEU A 599 7.36 3.92 -33.62
CA LEU A 599 7.09 2.48 -33.68
C LEU A 599 6.90 1.96 -35.12
N GLY A 600 6.27 2.75 -35.99
CA GLY A 600 6.11 2.40 -37.41
C GLY A 600 7.44 2.37 -38.19
N THR A 601 8.42 3.18 -37.79
CA THR A 601 9.77 3.13 -38.37
C THR A 601 10.52 1.89 -37.92
N LEU A 602 10.44 1.54 -36.63
CA LEU A 602 11.00 0.27 -36.12
C LEU A 602 10.42 -0.94 -36.86
N GLU A 603 9.11 -0.96 -37.13
CA GLU A 603 8.46 -2.00 -37.92
C GLU A 603 9.01 -2.09 -39.34
N THR A 604 9.23 -0.93 -39.97
CA THR A 604 9.78 -0.85 -41.32
C THR A 604 11.22 -1.36 -41.35
N THR A 605 12.03 -0.98 -40.35
CA THR A 605 13.41 -1.44 -40.20
C THR A 605 13.49 -2.94 -39.98
N VAL A 606 12.67 -3.53 -39.10
CA VAL A 606 12.66 -5.00 -38.90
C VAL A 606 12.27 -5.76 -40.16
N ALA A 607 11.45 -5.15 -41.02
CA ALA A 607 11.02 -5.75 -42.28
C ALA A 607 12.06 -5.62 -43.41
N SER A 608 13.13 -4.83 -43.25
CA SER A 608 14.12 -4.64 -44.31
C SER A 608 15.03 -5.86 -44.48
N LEU A 609 15.52 -6.06 -45.70
CA LEU A 609 16.43 -7.16 -46.01
C LEU A 609 17.77 -6.89 -45.32
N GLY A 610 18.26 -7.85 -44.53
CA GLY A 610 19.54 -7.68 -43.80
C GLY A 610 19.43 -6.86 -42.51
N ALA A 611 18.23 -6.55 -42.03
CA ALA A 611 18.03 -6.04 -40.68
C ALA A 611 18.47 -7.05 -39.62
N ILE A 612 19.08 -6.54 -38.55
CA ILE A 612 19.47 -7.32 -37.39
C ILE A 612 18.91 -6.61 -36.17
N GLY A 613 18.07 -7.32 -35.41
CA GLY A 613 17.57 -6.82 -34.15
C GLY A 613 17.56 -7.89 -33.07
N VAL A 614 17.69 -7.44 -31.83
CA VAL A 614 17.74 -8.26 -30.62
C VAL A 614 16.90 -7.60 -29.54
N ALA A 615 16.07 -8.38 -28.85
CA ALA A 615 15.48 -8.00 -27.58
C ALA A 615 16.05 -8.89 -26.45
N LEU A 616 16.38 -8.28 -25.32
CA LEU A 616 16.70 -8.99 -24.09
C LEU A 616 15.43 -9.12 -23.26
N ARG A 617 15.05 -10.35 -22.94
CA ARG A 617 13.88 -10.68 -22.15
C ARG A 617 14.31 -11.36 -20.86
N ASP A 618 13.84 -10.87 -19.72
CA ASP A 618 14.04 -11.56 -18.45
C ASP A 618 13.14 -12.81 -18.40
N ARG A 619 13.73 -14.01 -18.28
CA ARG A 619 12.98 -15.27 -18.20
C ARG A 619 12.10 -15.37 -16.96
N VAL A 620 12.44 -14.65 -15.88
CA VAL A 620 11.69 -14.70 -14.61
C VAL A 620 10.41 -13.88 -14.71
N SER A 621 10.50 -12.62 -15.12
CA SER A 621 9.33 -11.74 -15.27
C SER A 621 8.62 -11.87 -16.62
N GLY A 622 9.30 -12.44 -17.63
CA GLY A 622 8.83 -12.50 -19.00
C GLY A 622 8.85 -11.16 -19.75
N ARG A 623 9.40 -10.09 -19.13
CA ARG A 623 9.42 -8.73 -19.69
C ARG A 623 10.63 -8.52 -20.60
N VAL A 624 10.44 -7.78 -21.69
CA VAL A 624 11.56 -7.18 -22.45
C VAL A 624 12.17 -6.06 -21.60
N VAL A 625 13.49 -6.13 -21.41
CA VAL A 625 14.25 -5.21 -20.55
C VAL A 625 15.19 -4.32 -21.34
N ALA A 626 15.56 -4.73 -22.55
CA ALA A 626 16.32 -3.93 -23.49
C ALA A 626 16.10 -4.44 -24.91
N TYR A 627 16.35 -3.62 -25.94
CA TYR A 627 16.44 -4.07 -27.33
C TYR A 627 17.38 -3.19 -28.13
N ALA A 628 17.87 -3.72 -29.25
CA ALA A 628 18.71 -3.05 -30.23
C ALA A 628 18.27 -3.48 -31.63
N LEU A 629 18.31 -2.57 -32.60
CA LEU A 629 17.91 -2.82 -33.98
C LEU A 629 18.74 -1.96 -34.93
N GLY A 630 19.19 -2.56 -36.03
CA GLY A 630 19.92 -1.88 -37.09
C GLY A 630 19.88 -2.63 -38.41
N SER A 631 20.49 -2.07 -39.43
CA SER A 631 20.55 -2.67 -40.78
C SER A 631 21.74 -2.14 -41.60
N ALA A 632 21.95 -2.71 -42.79
CA ALA A 632 22.73 -2.05 -43.84
C ALA A 632 21.87 -0.89 -44.43
N LEU A 633 22.50 0.22 -44.81
CA LEU A 633 21.80 1.33 -45.48
C LEU A 633 21.27 0.85 -46.85
N GLU A 634 19.96 0.56 -46.97
CA GLU A 634 19.36 0.13 -48.25
C GLU A 634 18.52 1.18 -48.99
N ASN A 635 18.11 2.33 -48.40
CA ASN A 635 17.75 3.57 -49.11
C ASN A 635 17.05 4.64 -48.23
N HIS A 636 17.44 5.90 -48.46
CA HIS A 636 16.78 7.20 -48.22
C HIS A 636 16.88 7.90 -46.84
N ASP A 637 17.53 9.07 -46.86
CA ASP A 637 17.52 10.22 -45.92
C ASP A 637 18.11 10.09 -44.50
N GLU A 638 18.78 9.00 -44.16
CA GLU A 638 19.76 9.02 -43.06
C GLU A 638 21.11 9.48 -43.63
N GLU A 639 21.24 10.78 -43.96
CA GLU A 639 22.55 11.35 -44.25
C GLU A 639 23.47 11.06 -43.07
N GLY A 640 24.56 10.38 -43.41
CA GLY A 640 25.62 10.03 -42.51
C GLY A 640 25.99 11.22 -41.66
N VAL A 641 26.34 10.91 -40.42
CA VAL A 641 27.28 11.76 -39.72
C VAL A 641 28.41 12.00 -40.72
N ALA A 642 28.54 13.22 -41.27
CA ALA A 642 29.45 13.49 -42.39
C ALA A 642 30.92 13.16 -42.06
N SER A 643 31.19 12.88 -40.78
CA SER A 643 32.45 12.37 -40.24
C SER A 643 32.62 10.84 -40.28
N ASP A 644 31.61 10.05 -40.71
CA ASP A 644 31.72 8.59 -40.85
C ASP A 644 32.50 8.25 -42.14
N PRO A 645 33.72 7.70 -42.02
CA PRO A 645 34.59 7.49 -43.17
C PRO A 645 34.15 6.34 -44.09
N HIS A 646 33.22 5.49 -43.66
CA HIS A 646 32.68 4.35 -44.42
C HIS A 646 31.16 4.53 -44.68
N PHE A 647 30.69 5.78 -44.66
CA PHE A 647 29.28 6.08 -44.87
C PHE A 647 28.77 5.52 -46.21
N GLY A 648 27.67 4.74 -46.14
CA GLY A 648 27.02 4.17 -47.32
C GLY A 648 27.70 2.91 -47.88
N GLU A 649 28.75 2.40 -47.24
CA GLU A 649 29.31 1.10 -47.61
C GLU A 649 28.40 -0.05 -47.14
N ASN A 650 28.08 -0.98 -48.03
CA ASN A 650 27.25 -2.17 -47.73
C ASN A 650 27.90 -3.13 -46.71
N ASN A 651 29.12 -2.85 -46.25
CA ASN A 651 29.84 -3.61 -45.23
C ASN A 651 29.72 -2.99 -43.81
N THR A 652 28.99 -1.88 -43.66
CA THR A 652 28.81 -1.19 -42.37
C THR A 652 27.41 -1.45 -41.81
N PHE A 653 27.35 -1.90 -40.56
CA PHE A 653 26.12 -2.07 -39.81
C PHE A 653 25.82 -0.79 -39.02
N TYR A 654 24.66 -0.18 -39.27
CA TYR A 654 24.22 1.01 -38.54
C TYR A 654 23.25 0.59 -37.44
N LEU A 655 23.63 0.81 -36.18
CA LEU A 655 22.71 0.63 -35.06
C LEU A 655 21.76 1.83 -35.00
N GLN A 656 20.53 1.62 -35.46
CA GLN A 656 19.52 2.66 -35.67
C GLN A 656 18.67 2.94 -34.42
N ALA A 657 18.43 1.91 -33.60
CA ALA A 657 17.68 2.03 -32.35
C ALA A 657 18.27 1.14 -31.26
N MET A 658 18.28 1.65 -30.02
CA MET A 658 18.67 0.91 -28.83
C MET A 658 18.01 1.53 -27.61
N ALA A 659 17.40 0.73 -26.75
CA ALA A 659 16.91 1.21 -25.45
C ALA A 659 17.01 0.12 -24.38
N THR A 660 17.25 0.57 -23.15
CA THR A 660 17.26 -0.27 -21.94
C THR A 660 16.34 0.35 -20.91
N LEU A 661 15.51 -0.47 -20.25
CA LEU A 661 14.60 -0.02 -19.20
C LEU A 661 15.37 0.72 -18.08
N PRO A 662 15.07 2.00 -17.80
CA PRO A 662 15.74 2.76 -16.74
C PRO A 662 15.54 2.15 -15.35
N THR A 663 14.52 1.32 -15.18
CA THR A 663 14.22 0.64 -13.92
C THR A 663 15.11 -0.59 -13.64
N VAL A 664 16.07 -0.92 -14.50
CA VAL A 664 17.00 -2.05 -14.27
C VAL A 664 18.25 -1.55 -13.55
N GLN A 665 18.53 -2.04 -12.32
CA GLN A 665 19.68 -1.54 -11.53
C GLN A 665 21.03 -1.78 -12.22
N ASN A 666 21.19 -2.94 -12.84
CA ASN A 666 22.39 -3.31 -13.58
C ASN A 666 22.24 -3.00 -15.08
N ALA A 667 21.58 -1.88 -15.43
CA ALA A 667 21.40 -1.45 -16.82
C ALA A 667 22.72 -1.43 -17.61
N GLY A 668 23.84 -1.05 -16.99
CA GLY A 668 25.16 -1.11 -17.64
C GLY A 668 25.57 -2.54 -18.05
N GLU A 669 25.35 -3.55 -17.21
CA GLU A 669 25.62 -4.95 -17.56
C GLU A 669 24.68 -5.44 -18.67
N ILE A 670 23.41 -5.03 -18.63
CA ILE A 670 22.41 -5.35 -19.65
C ILE A 670 22.76 -4.69 -21.00
N GLU A 671 23.21 -3.44 -20.99
CA GLU A 671 23.66 -2.71 -22.18
C GLU A 671 24.90 -3.36 -22.80
N VAL A 672 25.87 -3.78 -21.97
CA VAL A 672 27.04 -4.56 -22.43
C VAL A 672 26.61 -5.88 -23.07
N HIS A 673 25.67 -6.59 -22.46
CA HIS A 673 25.15 -7.85 -23.00
C HIS A 673 24.41 -7.63 -24.32
N LEU A 674 23.59 -6.58 -24.41
CA LEU A 674 22.84 -6.21 -25.62
C LEU A 674 23.78 -5.83 -26.76
N LEU A 675 24.78 -4.98 -26.50
CA LEU A 675 25.79 -4.56 -27.47
C LEU A 675 26.64 -5.75 -27.95
N SER A 676 26.97 -6.69 -27.06
CA SER A 676 27.68 -7.91 -27.45
C SER A 676 26.82 -8.79 -28.35
N ALA A 677 25.54 -8.99 -28.00
CA ALA A 677 24.60 -9.79 -28.76
C ALA A 677 24.34 -9.24 -30.18
N ILE A 678 24.21 -7.91 -30.33
CA ILE A 678 24.01 -7.29 -31.64
C ILE A 678 25.29 -7.35 -32.49
N ARG A 679 26.47 -7.14 -31.88
CA ARG A 679 27.77 -7.27 -32.55
C ARG A 679 27.97 -8.66 -33.12
N GLU A 680 27.74 -9.71 -32.33
CA GLU A 680 27.90 -11.10 -32.77
C GLU A 680 27.08 -11.41 -34.02
N ARG A 681 25.85 -10.90 -34.08
CA ARG A 681 24.96 -11.07 -35.24
C ARG A 681 25.42 -10.25 -36.44
N ALA A 682 25.88 -9.02 -36.22
CA ALA A 682 26.44 -8.19 -37.29
C ALA A 682 27.68 -8.86 -37.93
N VAL A 683 28.60 -9.39 -37.10
CA VAL A 683 29.76 -10.16 -37.57
C VAL A 683 29.33 -11.39 -38.35
N ALA A 684 28.36 -12.16 -37.84
CA ALA A 684 27.85 -13.35 -38.50
C ALA A 684 27.16 -13.05 -39.85
N ALA A 685 26.53 -11.89 -39.98
CA ALA A 685 25.94 -11.39 -41.23
C ALA A 685 26.97 -10.84 -42.22
N GLY A 686 28.25 -10.77 -41.83
CA GLY A 686 29.36 -10.39 -42.72
C GLY A 686 29.77 -8.93 -42.67
N PHE A 687 29.17 -8.12 -41.79
CA PHE A 687 29.55 -6.72 -41.60
C PHE A 687 30.99 -6.59 -41.10
N GLN A 688 31.70 -5.58 -41.61
CA GLN A 688 33.08 -5.26 -41.23
C GLN A 688 33.15 -4.13 -40.22
N PHE A 689 32.19 -3.22 -40.26
CA PHE A 689 32.13 -2.07 -39.38
C PHE A 689 30.77 -2.00 -38.67
N LEU A 690 30.77 -1.43 -37.47
CA LEU A 690 29.57 -1.03 -36.75
C LEU A 690 29.66 0.46 -36.46
N SER A 691 28.67 1.22 -36.93
CA SER A 691 28.53 2.64 -36.63
C SER A 691 27.31 2.86 -35.74
N THR A 692 27.46 3.68 -34.70
CA THR A 692 26.38 3.91 -33.73
C THR A 692 26.50 5.25 -33.01
N LEU A 693 25.37 5.90 -32.77
CA LEU A 693 25.23 6.96 -31.78
C LEU A 693 24.78 6.31 -30.47
N ILE A 694 25.47 6.53 -29.35
CA ILE A 694 25.04 6.07 -28.02
C ILE A 694 25.57 7.02 -26.94
N GLU A 695 25.10 6.87 -25.70
CA GLU A 695 25.53 7.69 -24.57
C GLU A 695 27.03 7.58 -24.33
N GLU A 696 27.70 8.71 -24.14
CA GLU A 696 29.16 8.78 -24.02
C GLU A 696 29.69 7.96 -22.84
N ARG A 697 28.92 7.79 -21.76
CA ARG A 697 29.29 6.95 -20.60
C ARG A 697 29.64 5.49 -20.95
N LEU A 698 29.20 5.00 -22.11
CA LEU A 698 29.55 3.65 -22.58
C LEU A 698 31.02 3.53 -23.02
N LYS A 699 31.75 4.65 -23.15
CA LYS A 699 33.23 4.63 -23.26
C LYS A 699 33.91 4.00 -22.04
N ASP A 700 33.35 4.19 -20.86
CA ASP A 700 33.96 3.70 -19.61
C ASP A 700 33.38 2.34 -19.21
N THR A 701 32.09 2.17 -19.46
CA THR A 701 31.28 1.05 -18.95
C THR A 701 30.91 -0.01 -19.99
N GLY A 702 31.09 0.29 -21.27
CA GLY A 702 30.77 -0.60 -22.39
C GLY A 702 31.77 -1.72 -22.61
N PRO A 703 31.52 -2.60 -23.60
CA PRO A 703 32.43 -3.69 -23.95
C PRO A 703 33.76 -3.16 -24.51
N ASP A 704 34.85 -3.93 -24.37
CA ASP A 704 36.23 -3.51 -24.70
C ASP A 704 36.38 -2.90 -26.10
N TRP A 705 35.76 -3.53 -27.10
CA TRP A 705 35.78 -3.07 -28.49
C TRP A 705 35.16 -1.68 -28.70
N LEU A 706 34.23 -1.28 -27.83
CA LEU A 706 33.61 0.04 -27.89
C LEU A 706 34.45 1.07 -27.12
N ARG A 707 35.06 0.66 -26.00
CA ARG A 707 35.91 1.55 -25.19
C ARG A 707 37.14 2.02 -25.97
N THR A 708 37.70 1.16 -26.82
CA THR A 708 38.84 1.47 -27.68
C THR A 708 38.45 2.15 -29.00
N ALA A 709 37.16 2.20 -29.33
CA ALA A 709 36.68 2.79 -30.56
C ALA A 709 37.00 4.30 -30.67
N PRO A 710 37.34 4.80 -31.87
CA PRO A 710 37.44 6.22 -32.13
C PRO A 710 36.06 6.88 -32.01
N VAL A 711 36.02 8.02 -31.32
CA VAL A 711 34.84 8.89 -31.32
C VAL A 711 34.95 9.80 -32.54
N LEU A 712 33.94 9.75 -33.41
CA LEU A 712 33.91 10.55 -34.63
C LEU A 712 33.26 11.91 -34.40
N GLN A 713 32.27 11.97 -33.51
CA GLN A 713 31.57 13.21 -33.15
C GLN A 713 30.98 13.11 -31.74
N HIS A 714 31.02 14.23 -30.99
CA HIS A 714 30.25 14.41 -29.76
C HIS A 714 29.00 15.25 -30.05
N LEU A 715 27.88 14.86 -29.44
CA LEU A 715 26.58 15.50 -29.58
C LEU A 715 26.01 15.77 -28.18
N ASP A 716 26.05 17.03 -27.78
CA ASP A 716 25.49 17.48 -26.50
C ASP A 716 23.96 17.51 -26.54
N ASN A 717 23.33 17.02 -25.47
CA ASN A 717 21.91 17.24 -25.19
C ASN A 717 20.93 16.72 -26.28
N TYR A 718 21.30 15.65 -26.98
CA TYR A 718 20.60 15.12 -28.16
C TYR A 718 19.11 14.80 -27.95
N LEU A 719 18.74 14.26 -26.79
CA LEU A 719 17.36 13.92 -26.41
C LEU A 719 16.84 14.75 -25.24
N GLN A 720 17.43 15.93 -24.98
CA GLN A 720 17.19 16.71 -23.75
C GLN A 720 17.35 15.90 -22.44
N SER A 721 18.08 14.79 -22.48
CA SER A 721 18.29 13.89 -21.35
C SER A 721 19.28 14.44 -20.32
N GLY A 722 19.98 15.53 -20.64
CA GLY A 722 21.11 16.04 -19.85
C GLY A 722 22.36 15.14 -19.92
N VAL A 723 22.36 14.11 -20.77
CA VAL A 723 23.46 13.16 -20.96
C VAL A 723 24.12 13.39 -22.33
N PRO A 724 25.46 13.50 -22.42
CA PRO A 724 26.15 13.64 -23.70
C PRO A 724 26.15 12.33 -24.50
N PHE A 725 26.05 12.45 -25.82
CA PHE A 725 26.11 11.33 -26.76
C PHE A 725 27.38 11.40 -27.61
N ALA A 726 27.90 10.24 -28.01
CA ALA A 726 29.06 10.12 -28.87
C ALA A 726 28.75 9.16 -30.03
N TYR A 727 29.20 9.54 -31.22
CA TYR A 727 29.11 8.72 -32.42
C TYR A 727 30.40 7.92 -32.59
N PHE A 728 30.25 6.60 -32.67
CA PHE A 728 31.34 5.63 -32.73
C PHE A 728 31.34 4.92 -34.08
N GLN A 729 32.54 4.59 -34.56
CA GLN A 729 32.71 3.55 -35.57
C GLN A 729 33.72 2.52 -35.08
N VAL A 730 33.35 1.25 -35.21
CA VAL A 730 34.14 0.13 -34.71
C VAL A 730 34.44 -0.81 -35.87
N ASN A 731 35.71 -1.19 -36.03
CA ASN A 731 36.07 -2.31 -36.88
C ASN A 731 35.72 -3.62 -36.16
N LEU A 732 34.73 -4.35 -36.67
CA LEU A 732 34.24 -5.57 -36.06
C LEU A 732 35.21 -6.75 -36.20
N ARG A 733 36.19 -6.68 -37.10
CA ARG A 733 37.16 -7.73 -37.43
C ARG A 733 38.55 -7.55 -36.81
N GLN A 734 38.82 -6.43 -36.13
CA GLN A 734 40.03 -6.30 -35.32
C GLN A 734 39.74 -6.82 -33.92
N ASP A 735 40.36 -7.95 -33.57
CA ASP A 735 40.44 -8.40 -32.19
C ASP A 735 41.42 -7.48 -31.45
N GLY A 736 40.88 -6.54 -30.67
CA GLY A 736 41.59 -5.74 -29.69
C GLY A 736 41.17 -6.13 -28.29
#